data_AF-A0A1H1SKI3-F1
#
_entry.id   AF-A0A1H1SKI3-F1
#
_cell.length_a   1.000
_cell.length_b   1.000
_cell.length_c   1.000
_cell.angle_alpha   90.00
_cell.angle_beta   90.00
_cell.angle_gamma   90.00
#
_symmetry.space_group_name_H-M   'P 1'
#
loop_
_entity.id
_entity.type
_entity.pdbx_description
1 polymer ?
#
loop_
_entity_poly.entity_id
_entity_poly.type
_entity_poly.pdbx_seq_one_letter_code
_entity_poly.pdbx_strand_id
1 'polypeptide(L)'
;MNRKQGEAPTQSSTFDVVGTGSNVYESEELIEGVAKWLETPQEVMDFVSEGDVSDTIVIARGGTTTFLTMALNAGIKGIITLQGAPESHLGIVSREYGIPAIMSVQFKQGVHTSRGETIPADGVRIRMDVSSRPSGTVSVEAGAPREDKPAVEPEHEPLSEEQQAQIALLLEKFGGEVPHGSEGDTIMQAEMTTRVLYADDDVKRDLTRQEANEAIRYYTWNEWDALSARATEGESGLIPRQEYEAMGIANCWFKHPTWLRTIEDRIGMDGIIDIGATGRREIGSKVNMLHLWALATATSFGRGIALELGLHETDFRADRVRTTFGTVRRLYKGLWSEGPILTSMKGYKAEILEKSWIERFTQNRIDLSDSATREAFVRFNGSAELMGFLLHFDNRTGVSDHGPYTLHDGGFVLVRDIFLNEPAWPWNNPESPLPWSVTVAMFFEAGTPLETKVVDISTLFTTPANYIPHISGVSVHQRDAWDTPMDEVRALTPEDMARLRTECEEQSSALYRRIAAMSTREKVEAGALTYSTGFALPVARAAGMYDELVADHGFTTIEPALEESYDTIVSGVATELIPRLFLTGSWGNPVPETASEVLSVNDRLRYQVYHAIIVRGFATVDKISDCTGLPVETVTAVLNEAIKAKHVKHNAKKGLNSLTGIGKGAYKLLRQTAVDEDTRSSIAVHYDRFLEPNRRFKQLTTDWQQGQTQTTESRFASVHGEITVILDGLTVIDSRFDYYTKHLSSAADSFRSGDTDALAKPLTDSYHDIWMELHEDLLATLSTTRTGADG
;
A
#
# COMPACT_ATOMS: atom_id res chain seq x y z
N MET A 1 -15.85 78.60 15.73
CA MET A 1 -16.56 77.30 15.58
C MET A 1 -15.74 76.44 14.62
N ASN A 2 -14.89 75.57 15.17
CA ASN A 2 -14.05 74.64 14.42
C ASN A 2 -14.80 73.30 14.28
N ARG A 3 -15.01 72.82 13.05
CA ARG A 3 -15.31 71.42 12.78
C ARG A 3 -13.99 70.68 12.57
N LYS A 4 -13.64 69.80 13.52
CA LYS A 4 -12.54 68.85 13.39
C LYS A 4 -12.96 67.73 12.41
N GLN A 5 -12.07 67.45 11.47
CA GLN A 5 -12.01 66.20 10.71
C GLN A 5 -11.88 65.03 11.70
N GLY A 6 -12.67 63.99 11.51
CA GLY A 6 -12.45 62.70 12.15
C GLY A 6 -11.48 61.91 11.29
N GLU A 7 -10.26 61.71 11.79
CA GLU A 7 -9.36 60.66 11.34
C GLU A 7 -9.99 59.31 11.71
N ALA A 8 -10.14 58.43 10.73
CA ALA A 8 -10.37 57.02 10.97
C ALA A 8 -9.06 56.40 11.49
N PRO A 9 -9.09 55.58 12.56
CA PRO A 9 -7.87 54.96 13.05
C PRO A 9 -7.44 53.83 12.12
N THR A 10 -6.37 54.05 11.35
CA THR A 10 -5.54 52.98 10.79
C THR A 10 -4.75 52.33 11.94
N GLN A 11 -5.32 51.31 12.58
CA GLN A 11 -4.51 50.37 13.37
C GLN A 11 -3.70 49.52 12.40
N SER A 12 -2.42 49.85 12.23
CA SER A 12 -1.43 48.91 11.72
C SER A 12 -1.38 47.73 12.68
N SER A 13 -1.94 46.58 12.31
CA SER A 13 -1.81 45.35 13.09
C SER A 13 -0.34 44.97 13.18
N THR A 14 0.22 44.99 14.39
CA THR A 14 1.53 44.40 14.66
C THR A 14 1.36 42.88 14.66
N PHE A 15 2.27 42.15 14.02
CA PHE A 15 2.28 40.68 13.99
C PHE A 15 3.39 40.14 14.90
N ASP A 16 3.09 39.11 15.68
CA ASP A 16 4.05 38.39 16.53
C ASP A 16 4.40 37.05 15.87
N VAL A 17 5.70 36.73 15.74
CA VAL A 17 6.14 35.42 15.25
C VAL A 17 5.75 34.35 16.27
N VAL A 18 4.96 33.36 15.84
CA VAL A 18 4.44 32.27 16.68
C VAL A 18 5.06 30.92 16.38
N GLY A 19 5.59 30.75 15.17
CA GLY A 19 6.08 29.45 14.72
C GLY A 19 7.04 29.55 13.54
N THR A 20 7.81 28.49 13.37
CA THR A 20 8.75 28.30 12.28
C THR A 20 8.62 26.87 11.76
N GLY A 21 8.75 26.69 10.46
CA GLY A 21 8.71 25.36 9.83
C GLY A 21 9.52 25.31 8.56
N SER A 22 9.39 24.23 7.81
CA SER A 22 10.08 24.01 6.54
C SER A 22 9.30 24.65 5.40
N ASN A 23 9.93 25.57 4.67
CA ASN A 23 9.32 26.22 3.53
C ASN A 23 9.27 25.28 2.31
N VAL A 24 8.12 25.24 1.65
CA VAL A 24 7.81 24.40 0.50
C VAL A 24 7.76 25.20 -0.80
N TYR A 25 7.55 26.52 -0.72
CA TYR A 25 7.23 27.41 -1.82
C TYR A 25 8.02 28.72 -1.70
N GLU A 26 8.96 29.00 -2.60
CA GLU A 26 9.72 30.25 -2.55
C GLU A 26 8.97 31.41 -3.23
N SER A 27 8.69 32.49 -2.47
CA SER A 27 8.12 33.74 -2.99
C SER A 27 8.52 34.94 -2.13
N GLU A 28 8.81 36.09 -2.76
CA GLU A 28 9.10 37.35 -2.06
C GLU A 28 7.85 37.97 -1.39
N GLU A 29 6.65 37.50 -1.74
CA GLU A 29 5.39 38.01 -1.21
C GLU A 29 5.10 37.45 0.19
N LEU A 30 4.75 38.35 1.12
CA LEU A 30 4.21 37.98 2.43
C LEU A 30 2.74 37.63 2.29
N ILE A 31 2.36 36.42 2.72
CA ILE A 31 1.01 35.89 2.54
C ILE A 31 0.21 36.08 3.82
N GLU A 32 -0.85 36.88 3.79
CA GLU A 32 -1.72 37.13 4.94
C GLU A 32 -3.12 36.56 4.73
N GLY A 33 -3.66 35.86 5.73
CA GLY A 33 -4.97 35.21 5.64
C GLY A 33 -5.55 34.92 7.02
N VAL A 34 -6.79 34.44 7.07
CA VAL A 34 -7.48 34.04 8.30
C VAL A 34 -7.17 32.57 8.59
N ALA A 35 -6.75 32.24 9.81
CA ALA A 35 -6.45 30.85 10.20
C ALA A 35 -7.72 30.00 10.29
N LYS A 36 -7.65 28.77 9.76
CA LYS A 36 -8.67 27.73 9.91
C LYS A 36 -8.04 26.36 10.17
N TRP A 37 -8.32 25.74 11.31
CA TRP A 37 -7.95 24.37 11.62
C TRP A 37 -8.92 23.36 11.00
N LEU A 38 -8.38 22.31 10.37
CA LEU A 38 -9.14 21.18 9.83
C LEU A 38 -8.52 19.86 10.30
N GLU A 39 -9.30 19.03 10.99
CA GLU A 39 -8.87 17.74 11.54
C GLU A 39 -9.61 16.56 10.89
N THR A 40 -10.89 16.73 10.55
CA THR A 40 -11.73 15.63 10.03
C THR A 40 -12.23 15.89 8.60
N PRO A 41 -12.54 14.83 7.82
CA PRO A 41 -13.12 15.00 6.49
C PRO A 41 -14.44 15.77 6.50
N GLN A 42 -15.23 15.64 7.57
CA GLN A 42 -16.48 16.39 7.72
C GLN A 42 -16.23 17.89 7.86
N GLU A 43 -15.24 18.30 8.66
CA GLU A 43 -14.87 19.71 8.80
C GLU A 43 -14.36 20.30 7.48
N VAL A 44 -13.62 19.53 6.68
CA VAL A 44 -13.19 19.96 5.34
C VAL A 44 -14.41 20.20 4.43
N MET A 45 -15.39 19.28 4.44
CA MET A 45 -16.61 19.41 3.64
C MET A 45 -17.48 20.59 4.08
N ASP A 46 -17.60 20.81 5.39
CA ASP A 46 -18.34 21.94 5.95
C ASP A 46 -17.66 23.26 5.58
N PHE A 47 -16.32 23.34 5.76
CA PHE A 47 -15.51 24.51 5.43
C PHE A 47 -15.69 24.99 3.99
N VAL A 48 -15.59 24.09 3.00
CA VAL A 48 -15.75 24.49 1.59
C VAL A 48 -17.19 24.82 1.22
N SER A 49 -18.16 24.48 2.07
CA SER A 49 -19.58 24.80 1.88
C SER A 49 -19.97 26.17 2.48
N GLU A 50 -19.12 26.76 3.32
CA GLU A 50 -19.39 28.02 4.05
C GLU A 50 -19.28 29.29 3.19
N GLY A 51 -18.71 29.21 1.97
CA GLY A 51 -18.65 30.33 1.02
C GLY A 51 -17.25 30.58 0.46
N ASP A 52 -16.88 31.85 0.31
CA ASP A 52 -15.57 32.26 -0.22
C ASP A 52 -14.46 31.98 0.81
N VAL A 53 -13.56 31.06 0.46
CA VAL A 53 -12.43 30.65 1.30
C VAL A 53 -11.10 31.28 0.87
N SER A 54 -11.10 32.15 -0.13
CA SER A 54 -9.88 32.68 -0.78
C SER A 54 -8.99 33.53 0.12
N ASP A 55 -9.50 34.01 1.26
CA ASP A 55 -8.72 34.73 2.28
C ASP A 55 -8.27 33.83 3.44
N THR A 56 -8.42 32.51 3.33
CA THR A 56 -8.14 31.55 4.42
C THR A 56 -6.78 30.89 4.26
N ILE A 57 -6.04 30.77 5.37
CA ILE A 57 -4.87 29.89 5.48
C ILE A 57 -5.27 28.69 6.33
N VAL A 58 -5.23 27.50 5.71
CA VAL A 58 -5.63 26.25 6.37
C VAL A 58 -4.47 25.70 7.19
N ILE A 59 -4.78 25.26 8.41
CA ILE A 59 -3.87 24.58 9.32
C ILE A 59 -4.37 23.14 9.49
N ALA A 60 -3.48 22.16 9.31
CA ALA A 60 -3.79 20.75 9.49
C ALA A 60 -2.66 20.02 10.23
N ARG A 61 -2.97 18.88 10.86
CA ARG A 61 -1.96 18.07 11.56
C ARG A 61 -0.93 17.49 10.58
N GLY A 62 -1.39 16.62 9.68
CA GLY A 62 -0.60 15.93 8.68
C GLY A 62 -0.95 16.39 7.27
N GLY A 63 0.02 16.23 6.36
CA GLY A 63 -0.02 16.79 5.02
C GLY A 63 -0.18 15.75 3.91
N THR A 64 -1.25 14.94 3.92
CA THR A 64 -1.60 14.16 2.73
C THR A 64 -2.44 14.99 1.77
N THR A 65 -2.10 14.95 0.49
CA THR A 65 -2.82 15.67 -0.58
C THR A 65 -4.31 15.34 -0.59
N THR A 66 -4.63 14.08 -0.35
CA THR A 66 -6.01 13.55 -0.38
C THR A 66 -6.92 14.19 0.67
N PHE A 67 -6.42 14.41 1.88
CA PHE A 67 -7.19 15.03 2.97
C PHE A 67 -7.59 16.47 2.66
N LEU A 68 -6.68 17.26 2.07
CA LEU A 68 -6.90 18.68 1.76
C LEU A 68 -7.45 18.92 0.35
N THR A 69 -7.73 17.88 -0.45
CA THR A 69 -8.12 18.01 -1.86
C THR A 69 -9.26 19.02 -2.09
N MET A 70 -10.35 18.94 -1.30
CA MET A 70 -11.46 19.89 -1.46
C MET A 70 -11.07 21.33 -1.08
N ALA A 71 -10.26 21.52 -0.02
CA ALA A 71 -9.80 22.85 0.39
C ALA A 71 -8.87 23.48 -0.65
N LEU A 72 -7.97 22.69 -1.25
CA LEU A 72 -7.09 23.14 -2.33
C LEU A 72 -7.88 23.54 -3.57
N ASN A 73 -8.85 22.72 -3.99
CA ASN A 73 -9.75 23.04 -5.10
C ASN A 73 -10.59 24.29 -4.85
N ALA A 74 -10.99 24.54 -3.59
CA ALA A 74 -11.74 25.74 -3.22
C ALA A 74 -10.92 27.04 -3.28
N GLY A 75 -9.58 26.94 -3.44
CA GLY A 75 -8.71 28.09 -3.67
C GLY A 75 -8.29 28.82 -2.40
N ILE A 76 -7.94 28.07 -1.34
CA ILE A 76 -7.34 28.64 -0.13
C ILE A 76 -6.04 29.42 -0.42
N LYS A 77 -5.71 30.36 0.45
CA LYS A 77 -4.59 31.29 0.28
C LYS A 77 -3.23 30.72 0.69
N GLY A 78 -3.22 29.73 1.57
CA GLY A 78 -1.99 29.12 2.06
C GLY A 78 -2.26 27.93 2.97
N ILE A 79 -1.21 27.15 3.22
CA ILE A 79 -1.27 25.91 3.99
C ILE A 79 -0.19 25.92 5.08
N ILE A 80 -0.57 25.51 6.27
CA ILE A 80 0.36 25.21 7.36
C ILE A 80 0.10 23.79 7.86
N THR A 81 1.16 22.98 8.00
CA THR A 81 1.04 21.66 8.63
C THR A 81 1.92 21.53 9.86
N LEU A 82 1.50 20.72 10.84
CA LEU A 82 2.29 20.40 12.04
C LEU A 82 3.30 19.27 11.81
N GLN A 83 3.08 18.46 10.76
CA GLN A 83 3.93 17.34 10.35
C GLN A 83 4.12 17.33 8.82
N GLY A 84 5.07 16.52 8.34
CA GLY A 84 5.36 16.35 6.90
C GLY A 84 6.61 17.12 6.42
N ALA A 85 7.03 16.82 5.19
CA ALA A 85 8.26 17.33 4.61
C ALA A 85 8.01 18.07 3.29
N PRO A 86 8.85 19.04 2.89
CA PRO A 86 8.71 19.77 1.62
C PRO A 86 8.70 18.89 0.36
N GLU A 87 9.28 17.70 0.44
CA GLU A 87 9.32 16.69 -0.64
C GLU A 87 8.13 15.73 -0.61
N SER A 88 7.16 15.98 0.27
CA SER A 88 5.93 15.18 0.33
C SER A 88 4.98 15.44 -0.83
N HIS A 89 4.00 14.55 -1.03
CA HIS A 89 2.97 14.75 -2.06
C HIS A 89 2.25 16.10 -1.90
N LEU A 90 1.82 16.46 -0.68
CA LEU A 90 1.20 17.77 -0.47
C LEU A 90 2.19 18.90 -0.74
N GLY A 91 3.47 18.71 -0.41
CA GLY A 91 4.51 19.71 -0.67
C GLY A 91 4.69 19.95 -2.16
N ILE A 92 4.74 18.88 -2.95
CA ILE A 92 4.78 18.92 -4.41
C ILE A 92 3.52 19.62 -4.93
N VAL A 93 2.34 19.10 -4.62
CA VAL A 93 1.09 19.63 -5.17
C VAL A 93 0.84 21.08 -4.77
N SER A 94 1.24 21.51 -3.57
CA SER A 94 1.14 22.92 -3.17
C SER A 94 1.93 23.83 -4.12
N ARG A 95 3.14 23.43 -4.54
CA ARG A 95 3.93 24.16 -5.54
C ARG A 95 3.25 24.16 -6.90
N GLU A 96 2.76 23.01 -7.33
CA GLU A 96 2.11 22.82 -8.64
C GLU A 96 0.80 23.61 -8.76
N TYR A 97 0.10 23.79 -7.64
CA TYR A 97 -1.11 24.61 -7.52
C TYR A 97 -0.80 26.11 -7.36
N GLY A 98 0.46 26.47 -7.06
CA GLY A 98 0.86 27.83 -6.72
C GLY A 98 0.36 28.29 -5.34
N ILE A 99 0.10 27.37 -4.41
CA ILE A 99 -0.38 27.67 -3.05
C ILE A 99 0.83 27.67 -2.08
N PRO A 100 1.13 28.80 -1.42
CA PRO A 100 2.19 28.88 -0.42
C PRO A 100 1.97 27.91 0.75
N ALA A 101 3.02 27.18 1.12
CA ALA A 101 2.95 26.18 2.18
C ALA A 101 4.19 26.20 3.10
N ILE A 102 3.95 26.09 4.42
CA ILE A 102 4.99 25.86 5.43
C ILE A 102 4.63 24.59 6.19
N MET A 103 5.53 23.61 6.20
CA MET A 103 5.30 22.30 6.81
C MET A 103 6.08 22.11 8.10
N SER A 104 5.64 21.17 8.94
CA SER A 104 6.27 20.87 10.22
C SER A 104 6.45 22.12 11.10
N VAL A 105 5.44 22.98 11.16
CA VAL A 105 5.45 24.20 11.96
C VAL A 105 5.27 23.85 13.43
N GLN A 106 6.21 24.31 14.26
CA GLN A 106 6.09 24.26 15.70
C GLN A 106 5.60 25.60 16.23
N PHE A 107 4.35 25.65 16.70
CA PHE A 107 3.78 26.84 17.32
C PHE A 107 4.14 26.91 18.80
N LYS A 108 4.61 28.08 19.24
CA LYS A 108 5.01 28.35 20.64
C LYS A 108 3.87 28.89 21.51
N GLN A 109 2.81 29.39 20.87
CA GLN A 109 1.69 30.04 21.55
C GLN A 109 0.43 29.95 20.68
N GLY A 110 -0.74 29.79 21.31
CA GLY A 110 -2.01 29.62 20.62
C GLY A 110 -3.09 29.02 21.53
N VAL A 111 -4.04 28.32 20.91
CA VAL A 111 -5.04 27.47 21.57
C VAL A 111 -4.67 26.00 21.39
N HIS A 112 -5.26 25.11 22.19
CA HIS A 112 -5.02 23.67 22.08
C HIS A 112 -6.09 22.98 21.24
N THR A 113 -5.68 22.04 20.38
CA THR A 113 -6.58 21.14 19.66
C THR A 113 -7.20 20.11 20.61
N SER A 114 -8.15 19.32 20.11
CA SER A 114 -8.73 18.19 20.83
C SER A 114 -7.67 17.17 21.29
N ARG A 115 -6.55 17.08 20.56
CA ARG A 115 -5.39 16.21 20.82
C ARG A 115 -4.25 16.89 21.58
N GLY A 116 -4.44 18.14 22.01
CA GLY A 116 -3.46 18.89 22.79
C GLY A 116 -2.37 19.61 21.98
N GLU A 117 -2.47 19.67 20.65
CA GLU A 117 -1.51 20.42 19.83
C GLU A 117 -1.73 21.92 19.96
N THR A 118 -0.66 22.72 20.00
CA THR A 118 -0.77 24.19 20.00
C THR A 118 -0.90 24.71 18.58
N ILE A 119 -1.94 25.51 18.31
CA ILE A 119 -2.19 26.16 17.02
C ILE A 119 -2.74 27.59 17.19
N PRO A 120 -2.63 28.47 16.19
CA PRO A 120 -3.41 29.70 16.14
C PRO A 120 -4.91 29.42 16.23
N ALA A 121 -5.66 30.25 16.94
CA ALA A 121 -7.12 30.10 17.04
C ALA A 121 -7.80 30.33 15.68
N ASP A 122 -8.89 29.60 15.42
CA ASP A 122 -9.73 29.84 14.24
C ASP A 122 -10.18 31.32 14.17
N GLY A 123 -10.11 31.91 12.98
CA GLY A 123 -10.56 33.28 12.74
C GLY A 123 -9.51 34.38 12.94
N VAL A 124 -8.33 34.07 13.48
CA VAL A 124 -7.26 35.08 13.67
C VAL A 124 -6.52 35.36 12.38
N ARG A 125 -6.04 36.60 12.21
CA ARG A 125 -5.20 36.95 11.06
C ARG A 125 -3.78 36.42 11.26
N ILE A 126 -3.26 35.70 10.27
CA ILE A 126 -1.91 35.15 10.24
C ILE A 126 -1.15 35.60 8.99
N ARG A 127 0.17 35.68 9.11
CA ARG A 127 1.12 36.04 8.06
C ARG A 127 2.16 34.92 7.92
N MET A 128 2.32 34.41 6.70
CA MET A 128 3.37 33.48 6.31
C MET A 128 4.47 34.24 5.57
N ASP A 129 5.70 34.09 6.02
CA ASP A 129 6.90 34.50 5.27
C ASP A 129 7.55 33.26 4.65
N VAL A 130 7.50 33.21 3.33
CA VAL A 130 8.01 32.12 2.49
C VAL A 130 9.13 32.60 1.55
N SER A 131 9.80 33.69 1.90
CA SER A 131 10.86 34.30 1.10
C SER A 131 12.20 33.58 1.17
N SER A 132 12.39 32.72 2.18
CA SER A 132 13.65 32.02 2.41
C SER A 132 13.46 30.50 2.54
N ARG A 133 14.52 29.73 2.27
CA ARG A 133 14.56 28.27 2.42
C ARG A 133 15.87 27.87 3.12
N PRO A 134 15.91 26.86 4.00
CA PRO A 134 14.88 25.85 4.30
C PRO A 134 13.69 26.31 5.15
N SER A 135 13.74 27.48 5.78
CA SER A 135 12.77 27.85 6.82
C SER A 135 11.75 28.90 6.37
N GLY A 136 10.48 28.69 6.73
CA GLY A 136 9.42 29.68 6.68
C GLY A 136 9.00 30.12 8.09
N THR A 137 8.45 31.33 8.22
CA THR A 137 7.96 31.84 9.51
C THR A 137 6.47 32.14 9.47
N VAL A 138 5.79 31.86 10.59
CA VAL A 138 4.36 32.15 10.77
C VAL A 138 4.21 33.16 11.89
N SER A 139 3.49 34.24 11.62
CA SER A 139 3.16 35.28 12.59
C SER A 139 1.64 35.42 12.74
N VAL A 140 1.16 35.78 13.93
CA VAL A 140 -0.26 36.06 14.20
C VAL A 140 -0.43 37.53 14.57
N GLU A 141 -1.61 38.10 14.35
CA GLU A 141 -1.92 39.45 14.84
C GLU A 141 -1.75 39.58 16.36
N ALA A 142 -1.22 40.72 16.79
CA ALA A 142 -1.01 40.99 18.21
C ALA A 142 -2.32 40.97 18.98
N GLY A 143 -2.32 40.28 20.13
CA GLY A 143 -3.52 40.10 20.96
C GLY A 143 -4.44 38.97 20.53
N ALA A 144 -4.05 38.15 19.54
CA ALA A 144 -4.75 36.91 19.21
C ALA A 144 -4.98 36.03 20.46
N PRO A 145 -6.12 35.31 20.58
CA PRO A 145 -6.43 34.44 21.71
C PRO A 145 -5.31 33.44 22.01
N ARG A 146 -4.96 33.34 23.29
CA ARG A 146 -3.98 32.37 23.82
C ARG A 146 -4.59 31.73 25.06
N GLU A 147 -4.45 30.41 25.20
CA GLU A 147 -4.81 29.75 26.46
C GLU A 147 -3.58 29.68 27.38
N ASP A 148 -3.67 30.33 28.55
CA ASP A 148 -2.71 30.16 29.67
C ASP A 148 -2.99 28.85 30.45
N LYS A 149 -3.29 27.77 29.74
CA LYS A 149 -3.27 26.42 30.34
C LYS A 149 -1.87 25.86 30.13
N PRO A 150 -1.24 25.22 31.13
CA PRO A 150 -0.06 24.41 30.85
C PRO A 150 -0.45 23.45 29.73
N ALA A 151 0.41 23.30 28.72
CA ALA A 151 0.20 22.36 27.64
C ALA A 151 -0.30 21.05 28.24
N VAL A 152 -1.45 20.56 27.77
CA VAL A 152 -1.89 19.20 28.12
C VAL A 152 -0.69 18.32 27.76
N GLU A 153 -0.18 17.54 28.71
CA GLU A 153 0.88 16.57 28.39
C GLU A 153 0.36 15.80 27.18
N PRO A 154 1.03 15.91 26.02
CA PRO A 154 0.50 15.32 24.81
C PRO A 154 0.29 13.83 25.10
N GLU A 155 -0.84 13.26 24.66
CA GLU A 155 -1.13 11.83 24.89
C GLU A 155 0.01 10.93 24.34
N HIS A 156 0.87 11.49 23.50
CA HIS A 156 2.20 10.99 23.20
C HIS A 156 3.26 12.04 23.56
N GLU A 157 4.20 11.67 24.43
CA GLU A 157 5.37 12.49 24.71
C GLU A 157 6.00 13.00 23.40
N PRO A 158 6.43 14.28 23.32
CA PRO A 158 7.30 14.68 22.22
C PRO A 158 8.43 13.66 22.15
N LEU A 159 8.79 13.22 20.93
CA LEU A 159 9.84 12.22 20.72
C LEU A 159 10.98 12.55 21.68
N SER A 160 11.22 11.67 22.65
CA SER A 160 12.21 11.93 23.68
C SER A 160 13.55 12.21 23.00
N GLU A 161 14.49 12.88 23.67
CA GLU A 161 15.84 13.01 23.11
C GLU A 161 16.41 11.64 22.70
N GLU A 162 15.98 10.57 23.37
CA GLU A 162 16.28 9.19 23.05
C GLU A 162 15.57 8.70 21.77
N GLN A 163 14.29 9.02 21.54
CA GLN A 163 13.58 8.69 20.29
C GLN A 163 14.04 9.55 19.10
N GLN A 164 14.38 10.82 19.31
CA GLN A 164 15.01 11.67 18.30
C GLN A 164 16.42 11.19 17.97
N ALA A 165 17.19 10.81 19.00
CA ALA A 165 18.47 10.14 18.81
C ALA A 165 18.29 8.77 18.14
N GLN A 166 17.19 8.05 18.41
CA GLN A 166 16.88 6.79 17.77
C GLN A 166 16.47 6.97 16.30
N ILE A 167 15.71 8.01 15.95
CA ILE A 167 15.46 8.39 14.55
C ILE A 167 16.76 8.82 13.87
N ALA A 168 17.61 9.60 14.54
CA ALA A 168 18.94 9.96 14.04
C ALA A 168 19.84 8.71 13.88
N LEU A 169 19.74 7.73 14.79
CA LEU A 169 20.47 6.45 14.74
C LEU A 169 19.88 5.49 13.69
N LEU A 170 18.58 5.56 13.41
CA LEU A 170 17.90 4.83 12.35
C LEU A 170 18.25 5.44 10.97
N LEU A 171 18.42 6.76 10.91
CA LEU A 171 19.02 7.47 9.78
C LEU A 171 20.51 7.13 9.62
N GLU A 172 21.23 6.89 10.72
CA GLU A 172 22.65 6.50 10.73
C GLU A 172 22.86 5.02 10.32
N LYS A 173 21.92 4.12 10.65
CA LYS A 173 22.02 2.69 10.32
C LYS A 173 21.61 2.39 8.88
N PHE A 174 22.55 1.82 8.13
CA PHE A 174 22.50 1.44 6.70
C PHE A 174 22.31 2.62 5.72
N GLY A 175 21.44 3.58 6.02
CA GLY A 175 21.21 4.80 5.23
C GLY A 175 22.17 5.97 5.51
N GLY A 176 22.91 5.95 6.63
CA GLY A 176 23.86 7.03 6.98
C GLY A 176 25.27 6.85 6.42
N GLU A 177 25.58 5.65 5.91
CA GLU A 177 26.91 5.32 5.37
C GLU A 177 27.02 5.64 3.87
N VAL A 178 25.90 5.59 3.14
CA VAL A 178 25.83 5.87 1.70
C VAL A 178 24.99 7.13 1.49
N PRO A 179 25.54 8.23 0.94
CA PRO A 179 24.83 9.49 0.81
C PRO A 179 23.73 9.42 -0.26
N HIS A 180 22.91 10.47 -0.29
CA HIS A 180 21.92 10.69 -1.36
C HIS A 180 22.58 11.00 -2.70
N GLY A 181 21.80 10.85 -3.78
CA GLY A 181 22.18 11.36 -5.10
C GLY A 181 23.30 10.56 -5.77
N SER A 182 23.98 11.21 -6.71
CA SER A 182 25.01 10.58 -7.55
C SER A 182 26.24 10.08 -6.79
N GLU A 183 26.52 10.64 -5.60
CA GLU A 183 27.58 10.16 -4.73
C GLU A 183 27.23 8.77 -4.18
N GLY A 184 26.01 8.59 -3.68
CA GLY A 184 25.53 7.28 -3.22
C GLY A 184 25.48 6.25 -4.34
N ASP A 185 25.00 6.64 -5.52
CA ASP A 185 24.99 5.78 -6.70
C ASP A 185 26.41 5.27 -7.03
N THR A 186 27.40 6.15 -6.97
CA THR A 186 28.81 5.78 -7.24
C THR A 186 29.31 4.72 -6.25
N ILE A 187 28.96 4.84 -4.96
CA ILE A 187 29.33 3.86 -3.93
C ILE A 187 28.61 2.53 -4.19
N MET A 188 27.30 2.56 -4.42
CA MET A 188 26.50 1.36 -4.67
C MET A 188 26.96 0.62 -5.93
N GLN A 189 27.32 1.34 -6.98
CA GLN A 189 27.88 0.73 -8.20
C GLN A 189 29.26 0.12 -7.97
N ALA A 190 30.09 0.68 -7.09
CA ALA A 190 31.39 0.12 -6.75
C ALA A 190 31.29 -1.19 -5.93
N GLU A 191 30.20 -1.40 -5.21
CA GLU A 191 29.93 -2.64 -4.46
C GLU A 191 29.45 -3.79 -5.35
N MET A 192 28.81 -3.49 -6.50
CA MET A 192 28.30 -4.50 -7.41
C MET A 192 29.42 -5.15 -8.23
N THR A 193 29.35 -6.47 -8.39
CA THR A 193 30.29 -7.24 -9.23
C THR A 193 29.65 -7.75 -10.51
N THR A 194 28.32 -7.67 -10.61
CA THR A 194 27.54 -8.08 -11.78
C THR A 194 26.96 -6.89 -12.53
N ARG A 195 26.34 -7.14 -13.69
CA ARG A 195 25.60 -6.15 -14.47
C ARG A 195 24.08 -6.37 -14.37
N VAL A 196 23.60 -6.83 -13.21
CA VAL A 196 22.17 -7.16 -13.01
C VAL A 196 21.25 -5.95 -13.27
N LEU A 197 21.69 -4.74 -12.93
CA LEU A 197 20.95 -3.49 -13.15
C LEU A 197 21.19 -2.85 -14.53
N TYR A 198 21.61 -3.65 -15.51
CA TYR A 198 21.80 -3.21 -16.89
C TYR A 198 20.90 -4.02 -17.84
N ALA A 199 20.30 -3.31 -18.79
CA ALA A 199 19.45 -3.84 -19.87
C ALA A 199 20.27 -4.37 -21.07
N ASP A 200 21.51 -4.81 -20.86
CA ASP A 200 22.38 -5.31 -21.93
C ASP A 200 21.98 -6.73 -22.38
N ASP A 201 22.74 -7.33 -23.30
CA ASP A 201 22.47 -8.65 -23.90
C ASP A 201 22.64 -9.81 -22.90
N ASP A 202 21.67 -10.00 -22.01
CA ASP A 202 21.58 -11.15 -21.10
C ASP A 202 20.23 -11.24 -20.35
N VAL A 203 19.20 -10.51 -20.78
CA VAL A 203 17.94 -10.39 -20.00
C VAL A 203 17.04 -11.62 -20.10
N LYS A 204 17.36 -12.58 -20.97
CA LYS A 204 16.54 -13.79 -21.22
C LYS A 204 16.95 -14.99 -20.36
N ARG A 205 18.05 -14.91 -19.62
CA ARG A 205 18.41 -15.99 -18.67
C ARG A 205 17.84 -15.73 -17.29
N ASP A 206 17.84 -16.77 -16.47
CA ASP A 206 17.54 -16.65 -15.06
C ASP A 206 18.68 -15.92 -14.33
N LEU A 207 18.28 -15.09 -13.36
CA LEU A 207 19.22 -14.44 -12.45
C LEU A 207 19.79 -15.47 -11.48
N THR A 208 21.05 -15.30 -11.09
CA THR A 208 21.65 -16.00 -9.95
C THR A 208 21.19 -15.38 -8.62
N ARG A 209 21.39 -16.08 -7.49
CA ARG A 209 21.12 -15.51 -6.15
C ARG A 209 22.02 -14.31 -5.85
N GLN A 210 23.28 -14.35 -6.30
CA GLN A 210 24.20 -13.22 -6.18
C GLN A 210 23.63 -11.97 -6.87
N GLU A 211 23.18 -12.10 -8.11
CA GLU A 211 22.59 -10.99 -8.86
C GLU A 211 21.32 -10.46 -8.21
N ALA A 212 20.43 -11.35 -7.75
CA ALA A 212 19.24 -10.91 -7.01
C ALA A 212 19.62 -10.17 -5.71
N ASN A 213 20.64 -10.62 -4.99
CA ASN A 213 21.09 -9.97 -3.77
C ASN A 213 21.77 -8.62 -4.03
N GLU A 214 22.55 -8.48 -5.10
CA GLU A 214 23.09 -7.20 -5.55
C GLU A 214 21.96 -6.22 -5.95
N ALA A 215 20.94 -6.72 -6.67
CA ALA A 215 19.77 -5.92 -7.01
C ALA A 215 19.00 -5.48 -5.76
N ILE A 216 18.67 -6.40 -4.83
CA ILE A 216 18.00 -6.07 -3.56
C ILE A 216 18.79 -4.97 -2.84
N ARG A 217 20.10 -5.14 -2.69
CA ARG A 217 20.97 -4.18 -2.00
C ARG A 217 20.93 -2.79 -2.63
N TYR A 218 20.97 -2.70 -3.95
CA TYR A 218 20.86 -1.41 -4.66
C TYR A 218 19.46 -0.81 -4.52
N TYR A 219 18.41 -1.60 -4.75
CA TYR A 219 17.02 -1.12 -4.61
C TYR A 219 16.72 -0.63 -3.19
N THR A 220 17.32 -1.26 -2.16
CA THR A 220 17.22 -0.77 -0.78
C THR A 220 17.80 0.62 -0.60
N TRP A 221 18.98 0.91 -1.15
CA TRP A 221 19.53 2.27 -1.13
C TRP A 221 18.72 3.22 -2.03
N ASN A 222 18.35 2.79 -3.23
CA ASN A 222 17.61 3.61 -4.20
C ASN A 222 16.24 4.04 -3.65
N GLU A 223 15.57 3.16 -2.92
CA GLU A 223 14.31 3.48 -2.26
C GLU A 223 14.51 4.47 -1.11
N TRP A 224 15.58 4.30 -0.32
CA TRP A 224 15.97 5.31 0.66
C TRP A 224 16.29 6.65 -0.01
N ASP A 225 17.03 6.67 -1.13
CA ASP A 225 17.33 7.89 -1.88
C ASP A 225 16.08 8.60 -2.40
N ALA A 226 15.05 7.84 -2.78
CA ALA A 226 13.81 8.36 -3.32
C ALA A 226 12.78 8.76 -2.25
N LEU A 227 12.79 8.13 -1.07
CA LEU A 227 11.68 8.20 -0.11
C LEU A 227 12.08 8.58 1.32
N SER A 228 13.36 8.62 1.71
CA SER A 228 13.75 8.88 3.11
C SER A 228 13.22 10.23 3.63
N ALA A 229 13.26 11.26 2.79
CA ALA A 229 12.74 12.60 3.10
C ALA A 229 11.22 12.60 3.38
N ARG A 230 10.51 11.56 2.92
CA ARG A 230 9.06 11.37 3.08
C ARG A 230 8.67 10.50 4.27
N ALA A 231 9.65 9.89 4.97
CA ALA A 231 9.37 9.03 6.12
C ALA A 231 8.72 9.77 7.31
N THR A 232 8.75 11.11 7.29
CA THR A 232 8.10 12.00 8.27
C THR A 232 6.73 12.52 7.83
N GLU A 233 6.21 12.05 6.68
CA GLU A 233 4.82 12.31 6.29
C GLU A 233 3.87 11.73 7.35
N GLY A 234 3.14 12.64 8.01
CA GLY A 234 2.23 12.31 9.10
C GLY A 234 0.96 11.59 8.65
N GLU A 235 0.10 11.31 9.62
CA GLU A 235 -1.21 10.67 9.42
C GLU A 235 -2.11 11.51 8.48
N SER A 236 -2.89 10.84 7.62
CA SER A 236 -3.97 11.49 6.88
C SER A 236 -5.25 11.53 7.70
N GLY A 237 -5.98 12.65 7.66
CA GLY A 237 -7.35 12.70 8.19
C GLY A 237 -8.36 11.90 7.36
N LEU A 238 -8.03 11.51 6.12
CA LEU A 238 -8.95 10.82 5.21
C LEU A 238 -8.66 9.31 5.08
N ILE A 239 -7.38 8.93 4.92
CA ILE A 239 -6.97 7.56 4.53
C ILE A 239 -5.86 6.95 5.45
N PRO A 240 -5.95 5.66 5.82
CA PRO A 240 -4.99 5.01 6.73
C PRO A 240 -3.74 4.52 5.97
N ARG A 241 -2.80 5.43 5.72
CA ARG A 241 -1.70 5.21 4.78
C ARG A 241 -0.77 4.08 5.16
N GLN A 242 -0.18 4.14 6.35
CA GLN A 242 0.82 3.15 6.75
C GLN A 242 0.22 1.73 6.76
N GLU A 243 -1.05 1.60 7.13
CA GLU A 243 -1.78 0.34 7.15
C GLU A 243 -1.96 -0.26 5.75
N TYR A 244 -2.40 0.54 4.76
CA TYR A 244 -2.56 0.03 3.40
C TYR A 244 -1.22 -0.14 2.67
N GLU A 245 -0.19 0.65 2.99
CA GLU A 245 1.17 0.45 2.50
C GLU A 245 1.70 -0.90 2.98
N ALA A 246 1.56 -1.18 4.28
CA ALA A 246 1.94 -2.46 4.85
C ALA A 246 1.21 -3.63 4.20
N MET A 247 -0.12 -3.54 4.08
CA MET A 247 -0.92 -4.62 3.52
C MET A 247 -0.68 -4.80 2.00
N GLY A 248 -0.63 -3.71 1.24
CA GLY A 248 -0.44 -3.73 -0.22
C GLY A 248 0.95 -4.18 -0.65
N ILE A 249 2.00 -3.65 -0.01
CA ILE A 249 3.38 -4.05 -0.30
C ILE A 249 3.61 -5.50 0.12
N ALA A 250 3.12 -5.94 1.29
CA ALA A 250 3.17 -7.35 1.68
C ALA A 250 2.41 -8.26 0.69
N ASN A 251 1.28 -7.80 0.13
CA ASN A 251 0.54 -8.56 -0.87
C ASN A 251 1.37 -8.80 -2.15
N CYS A 252 2.25 -7.87 -2.53
CA CYS A 252 3.14 -8.01 -3.68
C CYS A 252 4.03 -9.26 -3.56
N TRP A 253 4.56 -9.53 -2.37
CA TRP A 253 5.38 -10.72 -2.12
C TRP A 253 4.66 -12.03 -2.45
N PHE A 254 3.38 -12.13 -2.10
CA PHE A 254 2.59 -13.34 -2.32
C PHE A 254 2.06 -13.45 -3.76
N LYS A 255 1.78 -12.31 -4.40
CA LYS A 255 1.01 -12.26 -5.65
C LYS A 255 1.84 -11.98 -6.89
N HIS A 256 2.74 -10.99 -6.86
CA HIS A 256 3.48 -10.53 -8.05
C HIS A 256 4.31 -11.63 -8.72
N PRO A 257 5.06 -12.48 -7.99
CA PRO A 257 5.82 -13.55 -8.63
C PRO A 257 4.95 -14.48 -9.47
N THR A 258 3.73 -14.78 -9.00
CA THR A 258 2.78 -15.64 -9.71
C THR A 258 2.23 -14.91 -10.93
N TRP A 259 1.74 -13.68 -10.77
CA TRP A 259 1.16 -12.92 -11.89
C TRP A 259 2.16 -12.67 -13.02
N LEU A 260 3.37 -12.22 -12.68
CA LEU A 260 4.42 -11.93 -13.68
C LEU A 260 4.86 -13.19 -14.41
N ARG A 261 4.98 -14.32 -13.69
CA ARG A 261 5.30 -15.61 -14.31
C ARG A 261 4.19 -16.08 -15.23
N THR A 262 2.93 -16.03 -14.79
CA THR A 262 1.77 -16.38 -15.62
C THR A 262 1.71 -15.53 -16.89
N ILE A 263 1.98 -14.22 -16.78
CA ILE A 263 2.03 -13.33 -17.95
C ILE A 263 3.17 -13.73 -18.90
N GLU A 264 4.38 -13.92 -18.37
CA GLU A 264 5.54 -14.29 -19.17
C GLU A 264 5.37 -15.67 -19.84
N ASP A 265 4.78 -16.65 -19.16
CA ASP A 265 4.49 -17.97 -19.72
C ASP A 265 3.50 -17.87 -20.90
N ARG A 266 2.58 -16.90 -20.87
CA ARG A 266 1.59 -16.67 -21.95
C ARG A 266 2.19 -15.98 -23.17
N ILE A 267 2.91 -14.87 -22.97
CA ILE A 267 3.36 -14.00 -24.07
C ILE A 267 4.83 -14.20 -24.45
N GLY A 268 5.56 -14.97 -23.66
CA GLY A 268 7.00 -15.18 -23.79
C GLY A 268 7.84 -13.97 -23.36
N MET A 269 9.13 -14.20 -23.16
CA MET A 269 10.08 -13.15 -22.76
C MET A 269 10.16 -11.99 -23.75
N ASP A 270 10.00 -12.24 -25.06
CA ASP A 270 9.98 -11.19 -26.08
C ASP A 270 8.71 -10.33 -25.99
N GLY A 271 7.57 -10.91 -25.62
CA GLY A 271 6.35 -10.16 -25.33
C GLY A 271 6.50 -9.22 -24.13
N ILE A 272 7.18 -9.68 -23.07
CA ILE A 272 7.50 -8.81 -21.91
C ILE A 272 8.39 -7.64 -22.33
N ILE A 273 9.40 -7.88 -23.16
CA ILE A 273 10.26 -6.80 -23.68
C ILE A 273 9.45 -5.82 -24.53
N ASP A 274 8.55 -6.30 -25.40
CA ASP A 274 7.69 -5.41 -26.19
C ASP A 274 6.74 -4.59 -25.31
N ILE A 275 6.14 -5.18 -24.27
CA ILE A 275 5.35 -4.42 -23.28
C ILE A 275 6.19 -3.28 -22.69
N GLY A 276 7.41 -3.57 -22.24
CA GLY A 276 8.30 -2.54 -21.71
C GLY A 276 8.56 -1.39 -22.69
N ALA A 277 8.65 -1.68 -23.98
CA ALA A 277 8.84 -0.67 -25.03
C ALA A 277 7.61 0.23 -25.26
N THR A 278 6.46 -0.07 -24.66
CA THR A 278 5.31 0.85 -24.67
C THR A 278 5.66 2.19 -24.01
N GLY A 279 6.44 2.19 -22.93
CA GLY A 279 6.79 3.43 -22.19
C GLY A 279 7.62 4.46 -22.97
N ARG A 280 8.26 4.06 -24.08
CA ARG A 280 8.95 4.97 -25.00
C ARG A 280 8.11 5.37 -26.23
N ARG A 281 7.13 4.54 -26.59
CA ARG A 281 6.27 4.68 -27.77
C ARG A 281 4.99 5.47 -27.50
N GLU A 282 4.47 5.40 -26.28
CA GLU A 282 3.17 5.96 -25.91
C GLU A 282 3.27 6.99 -24.78
N ILE A 283 2.38 7.97 -24.80
CA ILE A 283 2.16 8.91 -23.69
C ILE A 283 0.89 8.54 -22.93
N GLY A 284 0.77 8.98 -21.67
CA GLY A 284 -0.38 8.60 -20.84
C GLY A 284 -0.45 7.08 -20.62
N SER A 285 0.70 6.40 -20.57
CA SER A 285 0.79 4.97 -20.31
C SER A 285 1.31 4.71 -18.90
N LYS A 286 0.67 3.78 -18.20
CA LYS A 286 1.17 3.27 -16.91
C LYS A 286 2.28 2.22 -17.07
N VAL A 287 2.62 1.81 -18.30
CA VAL A 287 3.89 1.12 -18.54
C VAL A 287 5.02 2.15 -18.53
N ASN A 288 5.44 2.54 -17.33
CA ASN A 288 6.40 3.62 -17.11
C ASN A 288 7.41 3.27 -16.00
N MET A 289 8.37 4.17 -15.75
CA MET A 289 9.43 3.94 -14.78
C MET A 289 8.93 3.57 -13.39
N LEU A 290 7.97 4.32 -12.84
CA LEU A 290 7.41 4.06 -11.51
C LEU A 290 6.82 2.65 -11.38
N HIS A 291 6.02 2.19 -12.36
CA HIS A 291 5.39 0.87 -12.27
C HIS A 291 6.43 -0.24 -12.39
N LEU A 292 7.42 -0.08 -13.28
CA LEU A 292 8.53 -1.02 -13.42
C LEU A 292 9.39 -1.07 -12.15
N TRP A 293 9.69 0.09 -11.55
CA TRP A 293 10.40 0.21 -10.29
C TRP A 293 9.65 -0.47 -9.15
N ALA A 294 8.34 -0.21 -9.05
CA ALA A 294 7.48 -0.77 -8.03
C ALA A 294 7.39 -2.30 -8.14
N LEU A 295 7.24 -2.85 -9.35
CA LEU A 295 7.27 -4.31 -9.58
C LEU A 295 8.61 -4.94 -9.14
N ALA A 296 9.73 -4.21 -9.29
CA ALA A 296 11.05 -4.68 -8.89
C ALA A 296 11.19 -4.73 -7.36
N THR A 297 10.92 -3.61 -6.68
CA THR A 297 11.19 -3.48 -5.24
C THR A 297 10.09 -4.10 -4.36
N ALA A 298 8.82 -3.95 -4.72
CA ALA A 298 7.70 -4.25 -3.82
C ALA A 298 7.60 -5.73 -3.44
N THR A 299 8.06 -6.65 -4.30
CA THR A 299 8.14 -8.08 -3.94
C THR A 299 9.14 -8.31 -2.79
N SER A 300 10.32 -7.70 -2.87
CA SER A 300 11.37 -7.86 -1.85
C SER A 300 11.04 -7.09 -0.57
N PHE A 301 10.50 -5.87 -0.69
CA PHE A 301 9.99 -5.12 0.45
C PHE A 301 8.86 -5.89 1.13
N GLY A 302 7.88 -6.38 0.35
CA GLY A 302 6.76 -7.16 0.85
C GLY A 302 7.18 -8.39 1.64
N ARG A 303 8.27 -9.04 1.20
CA ARG A 303 8.91 -10.13 1.97
C ARG A 303 9.44 -9.62 3.31
N GLY A 304 10.11 -8.46 3.33
CA GLY A 304 10.55 -7.81 4.56
C GLY A 304 9.41 -7.55 5.55
N ILE A 305 8.28 -7.03 5.09
CA ILE A 305 7.08 -6.85 5.94
C ILE A 305 6.56 -8.19 6.45
N ALA A 306 6.45 -9.21 5.58
CA ALA A 306 5.98 -10.53 5.97
C ALA A 306 6.87 -11.22 7.02
N LEU A 307 8.20 -11.02 6.94
CA LEU A 307 9.17 -11.47 7.93
C LEU A 307 9.00 -10.77 9.27
N GLU A 308 8.84 -9.44 9.27
CA GLU A 308 8.62 -8.63 10.48
C GLU A 308 7.29 -8.94 11.16
N LEU A 309 6.26 -9.27 10.38
CA LEU A 309 5.00 -9.80 10.89
C LEU A 309 5.11 -11.23 11.43
N GLY A 310 6.18 -11.96 11.11
CA GLY A 310 6.40 -13.35 11.54
C GLY A 310 5.69 -14.39 10.68
N LEU A 311 5.17 -14.05 9.51
CA LEU A 311 4.32 -14.95 8.71
C LEU A 311 5.06 -16.19 8.18
N HIS A 312 6.35 -16.07 7.92
CA HIS A 312 7.20 -17.17 7.47
C HIS A 312 8.67 -16.89 7.79
N GLU A 313 9.54 -17.88 7.59
CA GLU A 313 10.98 -17.75 7.79
C GLU A 313 11.69 -17.14 6.57
N THR A 314 12.97 -16.80 6.72
CA THR A 314 13.78 -16.16 5.66
C THR A 314 13.97 -17.02 4.40
N ASP A 315 13.94 -18.33 4.50
CA ASP A 315 14.14 -19.26 3.37
C ASP A 315 12.85 -19.55 2.59
N PHE A 316 11.68 -19.28 3.18
CA PHE A 316 10.38 -19.57 2.58
C PHE A 316 10.27 -18.95 1.18
N ARG A 317 10.38 -19.80 0.14
CA ARG A 317 10.16 -19.45 -1.27
C ARG A 317 10.97 -18.23 -1.75
N ALA A 318 12.09 -17.92 -1.10
CA ALA A 318 12.84 -16.68 -1.35
C ALA A 318 13.38 -16.57 -2.78
N ASP A 319 13.60 -17.69 -3.49
CA ASP A 319 14.00 -17.67 -4.91
C ASP A 319 12.97 -17.02 -5.84
N ARG A 320 11.71 -16.84 -5.43
CA ARG A 320 10.69 -16.10 -6.20
C ARG A 320 11.11 -14.67 -6.52
N VAL A 321 11.95 -14.06 -5.68
CA VAL A 321 12.53 -12.73 -5.92
C VAL A 321 13.32 -12.71 -7.24
N ARG A 322 14.04 -13.80 -7.57
CA ARG A 322 14.80 -13.90 -8.83
C ARG A 322 13.87 -13.92 -10.04
N THR A 323 12.74 -14.63 -9.94
CA THR A 323 11.73 -14.69 -11.00
C THR A 323 11.15 -13.30 -11.27
N THR A 324 10.69 -12.60 -10.22
CA THR A 324 10.15 -11.25 -10.34
C THR A 324 11.17 -10.30 -10.97
N PHE A 325 12.40 -10.22 -10.41
CA PHE A 325 13.43 -9.33 -10.97
C PHE A 325 13.81 -9.70 -12.40
N GLY A 326 13.82 -10.98 -12.75
CA GLY A 326 14.08 -11.44 -14.12
C GLY A 326 13.07 -10.87 -15.12
N THR A 327 11.77 -10.98 -14.83
CA THR A 327 10.70 -10.43 -15.69
C THR A 327 10.76 -8.90 -15.73
N VAL A 328 11.00 -8.24 -14.60
CA VAL A 328 11.11 -6.77 -14.56
C VAL A 328 12.33 -6.26 -15.34
N ARG A 329 13.46 -6.96 -15.30
CA ARG A 329 14.64 -6.63 -16.11
C ARG A 329 14.34 -6.72 -17.62
N ARG A 330 13.46 -7.63 -18.03
CA ARG A 330 12.95 -7.69 -19.42
C ARG A 330 12.03 -6.52 -19.77
N LEU A 331 11.18 -6.05 -18.84
CA LEU A 331 10.43 -4.80 -19.04
C LEU A 331 11.38 -3.60 -19.22
N TYR A 332 12.41 -3.48 -18.39
CA TYR A 332 13.42 -2.44 -18.53
C TYR A 332 14.23 -2.54 -19.82
N LYS A 333 14.47 -3.76 -20.35
CA LYS A 333 15.04 -3.93 -21.70
C LYS A 333 14.18 -3.26 -22.76
N GLY A 334 12.86 -3.40 -22.66
CA GLY A 334 11.93 -2.71 -23.55
C GLY A 334 11.99 -1.18 -23.43
N LEU A 335 11.99 -0.68 -22.18
CA LEU A 335 11.94 0.75 -21.88
C LEU A 335 13.24 1.45 -22.31
N TRP A 336 14.40 0.94 -21.89
CA TRP A 336 15.69 1.61 -22.07
C TRP A 336 16.49 1.12 -23.28
N SER A 337 16.14 -0.03 -23.86
CA SER A 337 16.89 -0.75 -24.89
C SER A 337 18.27 -1.27 -24.46
N GLU A 338 19.09 -0.46 -23.79
CA GLU A 338 20.44 -0.81 -23.31
C GLU A 338 20.89 0.07 -22.11
N GLY A 339 22.00 -0.32 -21.47
CA GLY A 339 22.59 0.46 -20.39
C GLY A 339 21.88 0.28 -19.03
N PRO A 340 22.17 1.14 -18.04
CA PRO A 340 21.60 1.00 -16.70
C PRO A 340 20.08 1.18 -16.71
N ILE A 341 19.37 0.53 -15.79
CA ILE A 341 17.89 0.50 -15.77
C ILE A 341 17.24 1.53 -14.83
N LEU A 342 18.00 2.12 -13.92
CA LEU A 342 17.53 3.10 -12.94
C LEU A 342 18.04 4.51 -13.27
N THR A 343 17.26 5.54 -12.99
CA THR A 343 17.65 6.93 -13.25
C THR A 343 18.71 7.43 -12.29
N SER A 344 18.77 6.90 -11.07
CA SER A 344 19.91 7.11 -10.15
C SER A 344 21.26 6.83 -10.82
N MET A 345 21.35 5.79 -11.65
CA MET A 345 22.53 5.43 -12.46
C MET A 345 22.68 6.22 -13.77
N LYS A 346 21.72 7.11 -14.08
CA LYS A 346 21.70 7.98 -15.27
C LYS A 346 21.78 9.46 -14.91
N GLY A 347 22.29 9.78 -13.72
CA GLY A 347 22.33 11.16 -13.22
C GLY A 347 20.93 11.78 -13.07
N TYR A 348 19.94 10.96 -12.72
CA TYR A 348 18.54 11.31 -12.52
C TYR A 348 17.85 11.91 -13.74
N LYS A 349 18.31 11.52 -14.94
CA LYS A 349 17.67 11.87 -16.21
C LYS A 349 16.79 10.71 -16.69
N ALA A 350 15.54 11.03 -16.99
CA ALA A 350 14.49 10.11 -17.40
C ALA A 350 14.09 10.35 -18.87
N GLU A 351 15.05 10.36 -19.80
CA GLU A 351 14.78 10.58 -21.23
C GLU A 351 14.23 9.30 -21.89
N ILE A 352 12.97 8.96 -21.61
CA ILE A 352 12.35 7.69 -22.03
C ILE A 352 11.64 7.76 -23.39
N LEU A 353 11.02 8.88 -23.73
CA LEU A 353 10.19 8.98 -24.94
C LEU A 353 11.03 9.04 -26.21
N GLU A 354 10.49 8.46 -27.28
CA GLU A 354 11.02 8.64 -28.63
C GLU A 354 10.98 10.11 -29.06
N LYS A 355 12.00 10.53 -29.82
CA LYS A 355 12.19 11.92 -30.26
C LYS A 355 10.96 12.50 -31.00
N SER A 356 10.21 11.66 -31.70
CA SER A 356 8.98 12.05 -32.40
C SER A 356 7.94 12.70 -31.48
N TRP A 357 7.87 12.29 -30.21
CA TRP A 357 7.00 12.93 -29.22
C TRP A 357 7.45 14.33 -28.87
N ILE A 358 8.75 14.55 -28.68
CA ILE A 358 9.31 15.88 -28.38
C ILE A 358 9.07 16.84 -29.54
N GLU A 359 9.18 16.35 -30.77
CA GLU A 359 8.85 17.10 -31.99
C GLU A 359 7.34 17.44 -32.03
N ARG A 360 6.47 16.48 -31.71
CA ARG A 360 5.00 16.68 -31.63
C ARG A 360 4.60 17.68 -30.54
N PHE A 361 5.23 17.64 -29.36
CA PHE A 361 5.00 18.62 -28.30
C PHE A 361 5.42 20.01 -28.75
N THR A 362 6.57 20.13 -29.41
CA THR A 362 7.08 21.41 -29.91
C THR A 362 6.13 22.02 -30.94
N GLN A 363 5.54 21.20 -31.81
CA GLN A 363 4.55 21.66 -32.80
C GLN A 363 3.24 22.15 -32.17
N ASN A 364 2.86 21.58 -31.02
CA ASN A 364 1.63 21.91 -30.30
C ASN A 364 1.90 22.81 -29.07
N ARG A 365 3.02 23.55 -29.05
CA ARG A 365 3.40 24.44 -27.94
C ARG A 365 2.44 25.62 -27.85
N ILE A 366 1.88 25.82 -26.66
CA ILE A 366 1.12 26.98 -26.23
C ILE A 366 2.06 27.88 -25.43
N ASP A 367 2.12 29.16 -25.77
CA ASP A 367 2.94 30.15 -25.09
C ASP A 367 2.29 30.60 -23.77
N LEU A 368 3.08 30.70 -22.70
CA LEU A 368 2.61 31.11 -21.36
C LEU A 368 3.08 32.53 -20.96
N SER A 369 3.41 33.40 -21.92
CA SER A 369 3.70 34.81 -21.64
C SER A 369 2.44 35.60 -21.22
N ASP A 370 1.27 35.16 -21.67
CA ASP A 370 -0.02 35.71 -21.24
C ASP A 370 -0.41 35.21 -19.84
N SER A 371 -0.78 36.14 -18.95
CA SER A 371 -1.08 35.83 -17.56
C SER A 371 -2.35 34.99 -17.39
N ALA A 372 -3.36 35.21 -18.24
CA ALA A 372 -4.62 34.45 -18.16
C ALA A 372 -4.42 32.98 -18.60
N THR A 373 -3.64 32.77 -19.67
CA THR A 373 -3.28 31.43 -20.16
C THR A 373 -2.43 30.68 -19.15
N ARG A 374 -1.46 31.37 -18.53
CA ARG A 374 -0.65 30.81 -17.42
C ARG A 374 -1.51 30.42 -16.23
N GLU A 375 -2.41 31.30 -15.78
CA GLU A 375 -3.29 31.00 -14.65
C GLU A 375 -4.22 29.82 -14.96
N ALA A 376 -4.78 29.76 -16.17
CA ALA A 376 -5.62 28.64 -16.61
C ALA A 376 -4.86 27.31 -16.57
N PHE A 377 -3.61 27.29 -17.06
CA PHE A 377 -2.75 26.11 -17.01
C PHE A 377 -2.43 25.70 -15.56
N VAL A 378 -1.95 26.63 -14.72
CA VAL A 378 -1.55 26.31 -13.33
C VAL A 378 -2.71 25.71 -12.54
N ARG A 379 -3.92 26.32 -12.63
CA ARG A 379 -5.11 25.79 -11.94
C ARG A 379 -5.54 24.43 -12.49
N PHE A 380 -5.49 24.23 -13.81
CA PHE A 380 -5.78 22.93 -14.43
C PHE A 380 -4.80 21.85 -13.96
N ASN A 381 -3.50 22.14 -14.03
CA ASN A 381 -2.44 21.20 -13.66
C ASN A 381 -2.61 20.73 -12.21
N GLY A 382 -2.76 21.67 -11.29
CA GLY A 382 -2.97 21.36 -9.89
C GLY A 382 -4.23 20.51 -9.65
N SER A 383 -5.36 20.85 -10.28
CA SER A 383 -6.62 20.11 -10.11
C SER A 383 -6.55 18.70 -10.68
N ALA A 384 -5.90 18.53 -11.84
CA ALA A 384 -5.67 17.23 -12.45
C ALA A 384 -4.81 16.34 -11.54
N GLU A 385 -3.72 16.87 -10.97
CA GLU A 385 -2.87 16.12 -10.04
C GLU A 385 -3.62 15.72 -8.76
N LEU A 386 -4.43 16.61 -8.20
CA LEU A 386 -5.28 16.31 -7.04
C LEU A 386 -6.23 15.14 -7.31
N MET A 387 -6.89 15.17 -8.47
CA MET A 387 -7.74 14.05 -8.88
C MET A 387 -6.93 12.75 -9.04
N GLY A 388 -5.75 12.82 -9.65
CA GLY A 388 -4.85 11.69 -9.82
C GLY A 388 -4.42 11.07 -8.49
N PHE A 389 -3.96 11.87 -7.52
CA PHE A 389 -3.60 11.39 -6.19
C PHE A 389 -4.80 10.83 -5.43
N LEU A 390 -5.96 11.47 -5.49
CA LEU A 390 -7.17 11.00 -4.80
C LEU A 390 -7.67 9.67 -5.35
N LEU A 391 -7.71 9.51 -6.68
CA LEU A 391 -8.10 8.26 -7.34
C LEU A 391 -7.21 7.07 -6.94
N HIS A 392 -5.94 7.34 -6.65
CA HIS A 392 -4.93 6.33 -6.34
C HIS A 392 -4.60 6.24 -4.84
N PHE A 393 -5.45 6.78 -3.94
CA PHE A 393 -5.22 6.72 -2.49
C PHE A 393 -3.85 7.27 -2.08
N ASP A 394 -3.49 8.44 -2.62
CA ASP A 394 -2.20 9.10 -2.41
C ASP A 394 -0.98 8.27 -2.84
N ASN A 395 -1.19 7.18 -3.60
CA ASN A 395 -0.12 6.45 -4.26
C ASN A 395 0.34 7.22 -5.50
N ARG A 396 1.66 7.30 -5.70
CA ARG A 396 2.27 8.00 -6.83
C ARG A 396 1.89 7.43 -8.20
N THR A 397 1.32 6.23 -8.30
CA THR A 397 0.86 5.60 -9.56
C THR A 397 -0.14 6.42 -10.38
N GLY A 398 -0.75 7.44 -9.78
CA GLY A 398 -1.62 8.40 -10.47
C GLY A 398 -0.90 9.49 -11.26
N VAL A 399 0.42 9.68 -11.09
CA VAL A 399 1.19 10.74 -11.75
C VAL A 399 2.62 10.28 -12.04
N SER A 400 3.14 10.55 -13.24
CA SER A 400 4.50 10.15 -13.63
C SER A 400 5.23 11.27 -14.36
N ASP A 401 6.32 11.75 -13.78
CA ASP A 401 7.24 12.72 -14.39
C ASP A 401 8.42 12.02 -15.09
N HIS A 402 8.88 12.58 -16.21
CA HIS A 402 10.08 12.17 -16.90
C HIS A 402 10.71 13.29 -17.76
N GLY A 403 11.95 13.09 -18.20
CA GLY A 403 12.84 14.11 -18.77
C GLY A 403 14.04 14.39 -17.86
N PRO A 404 14.72 15.54 -18.01
CA PRO A 404 14.53 16.56 -19.04
C PRO A 404 14.96 16.07 -20.42
N TYR A 405 14.20 16.43 -21.47
CA TYR A 405 14.57 16.21 -22.87
C TYR A 405 15.24 17.47 -23.41
N THR A 406 16.48 17.34 -23.88
CA THR A 406 17.24 18.50 -24.39
C THR A 406 16.71 18.96 -25.75
N LEU A 407 16.49 20.26 -25.92
CA LEU A 407 16.07 20.88 -27.19
C LEU A 407 17.27 21.42 -27.98
N HIS A 408 17.05 21.66 -29.27
CA HIS A 408 18.08 22.12 -30.21
C HIS A 408 18.59 23.55 -29.93
N ASP A 409 17.78 24.37 -29.27
CA ASP A 409 18.08 25.75 -28.86
C ASP A 409 18.81 25.83 -27.51
N GLY A 410 19.06 24.68 -26.86
CA GLY A 410 19.66 24.60 -25.53
C GLY A 410 18.66 24.70 -24.37
N GLY A 411 17.37 24.84 -24.67
CA GLY A 411 16.29 24.65 -23.70
C GLY A 411 16.03 23.17 -23.40
N PHE A 412 14.99 22.89 -22.61
CA PHE A 412 14.59 21.52 -22.30
C PHE A 412 13.08 21.38 -22.08
N VAL A 413 12.60 20.13 -22.13
CA VAL A 413 11.21 19.77 -21.86
C VAL A 413 11.14 18.79 -20.68
N LEU A 414 10.26 19.07 -19.72
CA LEU A 414 9.83 18.10 -18.71
C LEU A 414 8.42 17.62 -19.08
N VAL A 415 8.13 16.34 -18.87
CA VAL A 415 6.83 15.78 -19.23
C VAL A 415 6.21 15.08 -18.03
N ARG A 416 4.92 15.30 -17.82
CA ARG A 416 4.12 14.72 -16.74
C ARG A 416 2.90 14.02 -17.32
N ASP A 417 2.70 12.76 -16.99
CA ASP A 417 1.43 12.06 -17.17
C ASP A 417 0.60 12.12 -15.90
N ILE A 418 -0.70 12.42 -16.01
CA ILE A 418 -1.66 12.45 -14.91
C ILE A 418 -2.84 11.54 -15.28
N PHE A 419 -3.13 10.54 -14.43
CA PHE A 419 -4.18 9.55 -14.65
C PHE A 419 -5.45 9.92 -13.89
N LEU A 420 -6.51 10.28 -14.62
CA LEU A 420 -7.72 10.91 -14.09
C LEU A 420 -8.90 9.95 -13.94
N ASN A 421 -8.84 8.79 -14.59
CA ASN A 421 -9.89 7.79 -14.59
C ASN A 421 -9.26 6.39 -14.60
N GLU A 422 -9.80 5.44 -13.83
CA GLU A 422 -9.29 4.07 -13.76
C GLU A 422 -10.45 3.09 -13.56
N PRO A 423 -11.04 2.57 -14.66
CA PRO A 423 -12.18 1.66 -14.59
C PRO A 423 -11.92 0.36 -13.83
N ALA A 424 -10.65 -0.02 -13.59
CA ALA A 424 -10.32 -1.18 -12.77
C ALA A 424 -10.65 -0.98 -11.28
N TRP A 425 -10.81 0.27 -10.81
CA TRP A 425 -11.04 0.56 -9.40
C TRP A 425 -12.54 0.56 -9.04
N PRO A 426 -12.99 -0.25 -8.06
CA PRO A 426 -14.39 -0.24 -7.63
C PRO A 426 -14.89 1.09 -7.05
N TRP A 427 -13.98 1.91 -6.52
CA TRP A 427 -14.30 3.24 -5.99
C TRP A 427 -14.33 4.34 -7.06
N ASN A 428 -13.79 4.08 -8.24
CA ASN A 428 -13.88 4.99 -9.37
C ASN A 428 -15.33 5.14 -9.84
N ASN A 429 -15.67 6.29 -10.42
CA ASN A 429 -16.99 6.50 -11.01
C ASN A 429 -17.00 5.89 -12.43
N PRO A 430 -17.78 4.83 -12.70
CA PRO A 430 -17.83 4.23 -14.04
C PRO A 430 -18.42 5.17 -15.11
N GLU A 431 -19.20 6.18 -14.69
CA GLU A 431 -19.77 7.21 -15.55
C GLU A 431 -18.95 8.51 -15.53
N SER A 432 -17.70 8.47 -15.04
CA SER A 432 -16.84 9.65 -14.98
C SER A 432 -16.68 10.27 -16.38
N PRO A 433 -16.89 11.59 -16.54
CA PRO A 433 -16.64 12.28 -17.80
C PRO A 433 -15.13 12.49 -18.07
N LEU A 434 -14.28 12.21 -17.06
CA LEU A 434 -12.85 12.43 -17.17
C LEU A 434 -12.21 11.43 -18.14
N PRO A 435 -11.23 11.88 -18.94
CA PRO A 435 -10.43 10.99 -19.78
C PRO A 435 -9.59 10.07 -18.90
N TRP A 436 -9.06 9.01 -19.50
CA TRP A 436 -8.05 8.15 -18.87
C TRP A 436 -6.87 8.96 -18.32
N SER A 437 -6.25 9.80 -19.16
CA SER A 437 -5.10 10.59 -18.75
C SER A 437 -4.94 11.89 -19.52
N VAL A 438 -4.17 12.79 -18.93
CA VAL A 438 -3.58 13.95 -19.61
C VAL A 438 -2.06 13.91 -19.51
N THR A 439 -1.38 14.24 -20.59
CA THR A 439 0.09 14.38 -20.66
C THR A 439 0.42 15.86 -20.82
N VAL A 440 1.28 16.40 -19.97
CA VAL A 440 1.70 17.80 -19.95
C VAL A 440 3.19 17.87 -20.25
N ALA A 441 3.57 18.45 -21.38
CA ALA A 441 4.94 18.79 -21.74
C ALA A 441 5.23 20.26 -21.42
N MET A 442 6.16 20.53 -20.51
CA MET A 442 6.54 21.86 -20.01
C MET A 442 7.88 22.29 -20.60
N PHE A 443 7.91 23.46 -21.25
CA PHE A 443 9.07 23.99 -21.95
C PHE A 443 9.83 25.01 -21.10
N PHE A 444 11.14 24.87 -21.07
CA PHE A 444 12.06 25.78 -20.38
C PHE A 444 13.09 26.33 -21.36
N GLU A 445 13.29 27.64 -21.33
CA GLU A 445 14.23 28.33 -22.21
C GLU A 445 15.68 28.00 -21.87
N ALA A 446 16.59 28.19 -22.83
CA ALA A 446 18.02 28.02 -22.63
C ALA A 446 18.55 28.94 -21.52
N GLY A 447 19.35 28.37 -20.61
CA GLY A 447 19.94 29.12 -19.49
C GLY A 447 18.98 29.36 -18.31
N THR A 448 17.79 28.76 -18.31
CA THR A 448 16.92 28.67 -17.13
C THR A 448 17.74 28.12 -15.94
N PRO A 449 17.78 28.80 -14.78
CA PRO A 449 18.61 28.42 -13.64
C PRO A 449 17.96 27.30 -12.81
N LEU A 450 17.62 26.17 -13.44
CA LEU A 450 17.02 25.01 -12.80
C LEU A 450 17.92 23.78 -12.94
N GLU A 451 18.26 23.18 -11.81
CA GLU A 451 18.74 21.80 -11.77
C GLU A 451 17.54 20.87 -11.62
N THR A 452 17.50 19.77 -12.38
CA THR A 452 16.37 18.82 -12.38
C THR A 452 16.85 17.43 -11.96
N LYS A 453 16.08 16.77 -11.10
CA LYS A 453 16.29 15.38 -10.66
C LYS A 453 14.97 14.62 -10.84
N VAL A 454 14.91 13.63 -11.72
CA VAL A 454 13.77 12.69 -11.82
C VAL A 454 14.18 11.35 -11.21
N VAL A 455 13.61 11.02 -10.06
CA VAL A 455 13.86 9.75 -9.36
C VAL A 455 13.03 8.60 -9.95
N ASP A 456 13.41 7.36 -9.63
CA ASP A 456 12.84 6.13 -10.22
C ASP A 456 11.34 5.94 -9.96
N ILE A 457 10.79 6.58 -8.92
CA ILE A 457 9.34 6.66 -8.64
C ILE A 457 8.61 7.69 -9.54
N SER A 458 9.22 8.09 -10.65
CA SER A 458 8.73 9.12 -11.57
C SER A 458 8.38 10.44 -10.89
N THR A 459 9.19 10.89 -9.93
CA THR A 459 8.99 12.18 -9.23
C THR A 459 10.05 13.19 -9.65
N LEU A 460 9.60 14.37 -10.08
CA LEU A 460 10.46 15.51 -10.38
C LEU A 460 10.79 16.30 -9.10
N PHE A 461 12.07 16.57 -8.93
CA PHE A 461 12.59 17.59 -8.02
C PHE A 461 13.42 18.61 -8.79
N THR A 462 13.34 19.88 -8.38
CA THR A 462 14.14 20.95 -8.96
C THR A 462 14.84 21.78 -7.90
N THR A 463 15.95 22.43 -8.28
CA THR A 463 16.59 23.48 -7.49
C THR A 463 16.72 24.76 -8.34
N PRO A 464 16.08 25.88 -7.95
CA PRO A 464 15.10 26.03 -6.85
C PRO A 464 13.85 25.13 -7.02
N ALA A 465 13.10 24.88 -5.93
CA ALA A 465 11.97 23.93 -5.99
C ALA A 465 10.74 24.48 -6.72
N ASN A 466 10.48 25.78 -6.61
CA ASN A 466 9.41 26.40 -7.37
C ASN A 466 9.82 26.63 -8.84
N TYR A 467 9.55 25.66 -9.71
CA TYR A 467 9.90 25.75 -11.13
C TYR A 467 8.78 26.32 -12.01
N ILE A 468 7.53 26.44 -11.50
CA ILE A 468 6.36 26.93 -12.25
C ILE A 468 6.60 28.31 -12.92
N PRO A 469 7.23 29.30 -12.25
CA PRO A 469 7.51 30.59 -12.87
C PRO A 469 8.45 30.51 -14.09
N HIS A 470 9.26 29.46 -14.19
CA HIS A 470 10.24 29.27 -15.26
C HIS A 470 9.65 28.57 -16.50
N ILE A 471 8.41 28.08 -16.43
CA ILE A 471 7.75 27.45 -17.58
C ILE A 471 7.44 28.54 -18.61
N SER A 472 8.00 28.39 -19.81
CA SER A 472 7.85 29.33 -20.93
C SER A 472 6.69 28.98 -21.87
N GLY A 473 6.33 27.70 -21.93
CA GLY A 473 5.24 27.19 -22.75
C GLY A 473 4.86 25.78 -22.33
N VAL A 474 3.70 25.32 -22.78
CA VAL A 474 3.20 23.97 -22.49
C VAL A 474 2.60 23.32 -23.73
N SER A 475 2.58 21.99 -23.77
CA SER A 475 1.75 21.23 -24.69
C SER A 475 1.00 20.16 -23.90
N VAL A 476 -0.33 20.15 -24.00
CA VAL A 476 -1.17 19.24 -23.21
C VAL A 476 -1.93 18.32 -24.14
N HIS A 477 -1.91 17.02 -23.85
CA HIS A 477 -2.54 15.99 -24.67
C HIS A 477 -3.50 15.15 -23.84
N GLN A 478 -4.67 14.84 -24.39
CA GLN A 478 -5.69 14.00 -23.75
C GLN A 478 -5.74 12.62 -24.41
N ARG A 479 -5.76 11.57 -23.58
CA ARG A 479 -6.01 10.18 -23.96
C ARG A 479 -7.33 9.74 -23.31
N ASP A 480 -8.33 9.42 -24.12
CA ASP A 480 -9.72 9.22 -23.65
C ASP A 480 -9.89 7.92 -22.86
N ALA A 481 -9.28 6.83 -23.32
CA ALA A 481 -9.27 5.51 -22.68
C ALA A 481 -7.84 4.96 -22.59
N TRP A 482 -7.63 4.01 -21.68
CA TRP A 482 -6.31 3.42 -21.45
C TRP A 482 -5.73 2.73 -22.69
N ASP A 483 -6.59 2.29 -23.61
CA ASP A 483 -6.29 1.61 -24.87
C ASP A 483 -6.54 2.49 -26.12
N THR A 484 -6.83 3.80 -25.95
CA THR A 484 -6.96 4.73 -27.09
C THR A 484 -5.69 4.70 -27.95
N PRO A 485 -5.81 4.49 -29.28
CA PRO A 485 -4.69 4.56 -30.21
C PRO A 485 -3.95 5.91 -30.19
N MET A 486 -2.62 5.90 -30.36
CA MET A 486 -1.78 7.11 -30.24
C MET A 486 -2.05 8.20 -31.31
N ASP A 487 -2.64 7.82 -32.44
CA ASP A 487 -3.09 8.73 -33.50
C ASP A 487 -4.41 9.43 -33.17
N GLU A 488 -5.20 8.89 -32.24
CA GLU A 488 -6.43 9.50 -31.72
C GLU A 488 -6.19 10.42 -30.50
N VAL A 489 -4.99 10.36 -29.90
CA VAL A 489 -4.59 11.29 -28.83
C VAL A 489 -4.58 12.73 -29.34
N ARG A 490 -5.33 13.62 -28.68
CA ARG A 490 -5.56 15.00 -29.12
C ARG A 490 -4.87 16.03 -28.23
N ALA A 491 -4.37 17.11 -28.83
CA ALA A 491 -3.88 18.26 -28.08
C ALA A 491 -5.06 19.07 -27.51
N LEU A 492 -4.87 19.65 -26.32
CA LEU A 492 -5.86 20.48 -25.64
C LEU A 492 -5.59 21.97 -25.85
N THR A 493 -6.66 22.74 -25.98
CA THR A 493 -6.64 24.20 -25.97
C THR A 493 -6.74 24.75 -24.53
N PRO A 494 -6.48 26.05 -24.30
CA PRO A 494 -6.78 26.68 -23.01
C PRO A 494 -8.24 26.55 -22.56
N GLU A 495 -9.20 26.55 -23.51
CA GLU A 495 -10.62 26.33 -23.21
C GLU A 495 -10.88 24.88 -22.78
N ASP A 496 -10.25 23.90 -23.43
CA ASP A 496 -10.31 22.50 -22.99
C ASP A 496 -9.75 22.32 -21.58
N MET A 497 -8.60 22.93 -21.28
CA MET A 497 -7.98 22.87 -19.94
C MET A 497 -8.90 23.47 -18.88
N ALA A 498 -9.55 24.60 -19.17
CA ALA A 498 -10.51 25.22 -18.25
C ALA A 498 -11.73 24.34 -18.00
N ARG A 499 -12.28 23.70 -19.05
CA ARG A 499 -13.39 22.74 -18.91
C ARG A 499 -12.97 21.53 -18.08
N LEU A 500 -11.83 20.92 -18.42
CA LEU A 500 -11.36 19.71 -17.75
C LEU A 500 -10.98 19.97 -16.29
N ARG A 501 -10.47 21.16 -15.96
CA ARG A 501 -10.30 21.60 -14.58
C ARG A 501 -11.61 21.52 -13.79
N THR A 502 -12.71 22.09 -14.31
CA THR A 502 -14.01 22.05 -13.62
C THR A 502 -14.49 20.61 -13.44
N GLU A 503 -14.34 19.76 -14.46
CA GLU A 503 -14.66 18.33 -14.36
C GLU A 503 -13.82 17.62 -13.28
N CYS A 504 -12.52 17.92 -13.18
CA CYS A 504 -11.64 17.39 -12.13
C CYS A 504 -12.07 17.83 -10.73
N GLU A 505 -12.39 19.11 -10.53
CA GLU A 505 -12.87 19.65 -9.24
C GLU A 505 -14.19 18.97 -8.81
N GLU A 506 -15.12 18.76 -9.74
CA GLU A 506 -16.39 18.08 -9.49
C GLU A 506 -16.20 16.60 -9.14
N GLN A 507 -15.44 15.85 -9.95
CA GLN A 507 -15.24 14.42 -9.73
C GLN A 507 -14.39 14.14 -8.49
N SER A 508 -13.37 14.96 -8.21
CA SER A 508 -12.57 14.81 -6.98
C SER A 508 -13.39 15.10 -5.72
N SER A 509 -14.29 16.09 -5.75
CA SER A 509 -15.25 16.34 -4.66
C SER A 509 -16.20 15.16 -4.44
N ALA A 510 -16.73 14.57 -5.52
CA ALA A 510 -17.59 13.39 -5.43
C ALA A 510 -16.84 12.16 -4.87
N LEU A 511 -15.62 11.93 -5.36
CA LEU A 511 -14.77 10.83 -4.89
C LEU A 511 -14.35 11.03 -3.43
N TYR A 512 -14.02 12.25 -3.00
CA TYR A 512 -13.68 12.57 -1.62
C TYR A 512 -14.79 12.15 -0.67
N ARG A 513 -16.05 12.53 -0.98
CA ARG A 513 -17.23 12.14 -0.18
C ARG A 513 -17.40 10.63 -0.14
N ARG A 514 -17.16 9.94 -1.26
CA ARG A 514 -17.24 8.48 -1.34
C ARG A 514 -16.20 7.82 -0.44
N ILE A 515 -14.94 8.27 -0.50
CA ILE A 515 -13.86 7.75 0.36
C ILE A 515 -14.14 8.08 1.83
N ALA A 516 -14.59 9.29 2.14
CA ALA A 516 -14.94 9.68 3.51
C ALA A 516 -16.02 8.77 4.13
N ALA A 517 -16.96 8.28 3.32
CA ALA A 517 -18.02 7.37 3.74
C ALA A 517 -17.59 5.90 3.88
N MET A 518 -16.41 5.51 3.37
CA MET A 518 -15.88 4.16 3.52
C MET A 518 -15.54 3.87 4.99
N SER A 519 -15.78 2.63 5.41
CA SER A 519 -15.21 2.09 6.65
C SER A 519 -13.67 2.07 6.59
N THR A 520 -13.02 2.01 7.76
CA THR A 520 -11.56 1.88 7.83
C THR A 520 -11.04 0.72 7.00
N ARG A 521 -11.73 -0.43 7.05
CA ARG A 521 -11.32 -1.63 6.31
C ARG A 521 -11.41 -1.43 4.80
N GLU A 522 -12.49 -0.85 4.30
CA GLU A 522 -12.64 -0.54 2.87
C GLU A 522 -11.53 0.42 2.40
N LYS A 523 -11.15 1.42 3.20
CA LYS A 523 -10.04 2.32 2.87
C LYS A 523 -8.70 1.59 2.82
N VAL A 524 -8.43 0.71 3.80
CA VAL A 524 -7.20 -0.08 3.85
C VAL A 524 -7.11 -1.02 2.66
N GLU A 525 -8.18 -1.74 2.34
CA GLU A 525 -8.24 -2.67 1.20
C GLU A 525 -8.11 -1.93 -0.13
N ALA A 526 -8.81 -0.79 -0.30
CA ALA A 526 -8.70 0.03 -1.51
C ALA A 526 -7.27 0.55 -1.74
N GLY A 527 -6.64 1.15 -0.72
CA GLY A 527 -5.24 1.58 -0.81
C GLY A 527 -4.28 0.41 -1.05
N ALA A 528 -4.52 -0.76 -0.46
CA ALA A 528 -3.64 -1.91 -0.64
C ALA A 528 -3.67 -2.45 -2.09
N LEU A 529 -4.81 -2.32 -2.77
CA LEU A 529 -4.93 -2.68 -4.19
C LEU A 529 -4.16 -1.71 -5.09
N THR A 530 -4.06 -0.41 -4.77
CA THR A 530 -3.23 0.52 -5.56
C THR A 530 -1.74 0.19 -5.46
N TYR A 531 -1.29 -0.32 -4.31
CA TYR A 531 0.08 -0.79 -4.08
C TYR A 531 0.36 -2.22 -4.54
N SER A 532 -0.64 -3.02 -4.94
CA SER A 532 -0.43 -4.40 -5.37
C SER A 532 -0.90 -4.61 -6.80
N THR A 533 -2.20 -4.70 -7.01
CA THR A 533 -2.81 -4.75 -8.35
C THR A 533 -2.36 -3.58 -9.21
N GLY A 534 -2.32 -2.36 -8.66
CA GLY A 534 -1.97 -1.14 -9.40
C GLY A 534 -0.59 -1.20 -10.06
N PHE A 535 0.40 -1.81 -9.39
CA PHE A 535 1.75 -1.96 -9.94
C PHE A 535 1.79 -2.91 -11.15
N ALA A 536 1.00 -4.00 -11.13
CA ALA A 536 0.99 -5.01 -12.18
C ALA A 536 -0.08 -4.77 -13.28
N LEU A 537 -1.10 -3.96 -13.01
CA LEU A 537 -2.23 -3.66 -13.89
C LEU A 537 -1.82 -3.27 -15.32
N PRO A 538 -0.86 -2.34 -15.55
CA PRO A 538 -0.49 -1.97 -16.91
C PRO A 538 0.11 -3.13 -17.71
N VAL A 539 0.91 -3.99 -17.06
CA VAL A 539 1.52 -5.16 -17.70
C VAL A 539 0.47 -6.22 -18.01
N ALA A 540 -0.46 -6.47 -17.07
CA ALA A 540 -1.58 -7.39 -17.26
C ALA A 540 -2.50 -6.97 -18.41
N ARG A 541 -2.82 -5.67 -18.52
CA ARG A 541 -3.61 -5.11 -19.62
C ARG A 541 -2.90 -5.22 -20.96
N ALA A 542 -1.63 -4.82 -21.02
CA ALA A 542 -0.83 -4.89 -22.24
C ALA A 542 -0.66 -6.34 -22.74
N ALA A 543 -0.65 -7.32 -21.83
CA ALA A 543 -0.63 -8.74 -22.16
C ALA A 543 -2.01 -9.31 -22.57
N GLY A 544 -3.10 -8.55 -22.41
CA GLY A 544 -4.47 -9.05 -22.64
C GLY A 544 -4.93 -10.08 -21.61
N MET A 545 -4.40 -10.01 -20.37
CA MET A 545 -4.59 -11.04 -19.34
C MET A 545 -5.33 -10.56 -18.09
N TYR A 546 -5.86 -9.33 -18.09
CA TYR A 546 -6.56 -8.79 -16.93
C TYR A 546 -7.68 -9.70 -16.42
N ASP A 547 -8.62 -10.08 -17.30
CA ASP A 547 -9.79 -10.90 -16.90
C ASP A 547 -9.37 -12.29 -16.40
N GLU A 548 -8.40 -12.93 -17.06
CA GLU A 548 -7.85 -14.23 -16.67
C GLU A 548 -7.17 -14.17 -15.31
N LEU A 549 -6.35 -13.15 -15.06
CA LEU A 549 -5.67 -12.99 -13.77
C LEU A 549 -6.67 -12.70 -12.65
N VAL A 550 -7.75 -11.95 -12.92
CA VAL A 550 -8.83 -11.72 -11.95
C VAL A 550 -9.54 -13.02 -11.62
N ALA A 551 -9.93 -13.80 -12.63
CA ALA A 551 -10.69 -15.03 -12.45
C ALA A 551 -9.87 -16.14 -11.77
N ASP A 552 -8.64 -16.36 -12.21
CA ASP A 552 -7.90 -17.59 -11.90
C ASP A 552 -6.70 -17.35 -10.97
N HIS A 553 -6.25 -16.09 -10.83
CA HIS A 553 -5.04 -15.74 -10.08
C HIS A 553 -5.25 -14.66 -9.01
N GLY A 554 -6.51 -14.31 -8.72
CA GLY A 554 -6.86 -13.38 -7.64
C GLY A 554 -6.25 -11.98 -7.80
N PHE A 555 -6.18 -11.46 -9.03
CA PHE A 555 -5.50 -10.21 -9.36
C PHE A 555 -5.94 -8.99 -8.54
N THR A 556 -7.19 -8.97 -8.10
CA THR A 556 -7.81 -7.90 -7.30
C THR A 556 -8.11 -8.34 -5.86
N THR A 557 -7.32 -9.27 -5.32
CA THR A 557 -7.52 -9.85 -3.98
C THR A 557 -6.31 -9.66 -3.09
N ILE A 558 -6.56 -9.65 -1.77
CA ILE A 558 -5.52 -9.68 -0.75
C ILE A 558 -5.22 -11.14 -0.39
N GLU A 559 -3.95 -11.46 -0.16
CA GLU A 559 -3.56 -12.80 0.26
C GLU A 559 -4.27 -13.20 1.56
N PRO A 560 -4.95 -14.38 1.61
CA PRO A 560 -5.69 -14.81 2.80
C PRO A 560 -4.88 -14.88 4.10
N ALA A 561 -3.55 -15.02 4.03
CA ALA A 561 -2.68 -14.96 5.19
C ALA A 561 -2.55 -13.53 5.76
N LEU A 562 -2.54 -12.52 4.89
CA LEU A 562 -2.55 -11.11 5.27
C LEU A 562 -3.92 -10.69 5.80
N GLU A 563 -5.01 -11.22 5.24
CA GLU A 563 -6.36 -10.96 5.77
C GLU A 563 -6.52 -11.39 7.23
N GLU A 564 -5.96 -12.55 7.63
CA GLU A 564 -5.94 -12.98 9.04
C GLU A 564 -5.09 -12.05 9.92
N SER A 565 -4.14 -11.35 9.31
CA SER A 565 -3.20 -10.45 9.96
C SER A 565 -3.72 -9.02 10.07
N TYR A 566 -4.87 -8.71 9.48
CA TYR A 566 -5.43 -7.36 9.37
C TYR A 566 -5.46 -6.64 10.72
N ASP A 567 -6.04 -7.27 11.75
CA ASP A 567 -6.17 -6.66 13.08
C ASP A 567 -4.81 -6.33 13.72
N THR A 568 -3.77 -7.09 13.38
CA THR A 568 -2.40 -6.81 13.85
C THR A 568 -1.78 -5.65 13.08
N ILE A 569 -1.96 -5.60 11.76
CA ILE A 569 -1.45 -4.53 10.91
C ILE A 569 -2.02 -3.18 11.36
N VAL A 570 -3.33 -3.11 11.60
CA VAL A 570 -4.03 -1.86 11.97
C VAL A 570 -3.97 -1.51 13.45
N SER A 571 -3.29 -2.29 14.30
CA SER A 571 -3.20 -2.00 15.74
C SER A 571 -2.11 -0.97 16.10
N GLY A 572 -1.63 -0.18 15.12
CA GLY A 572 -0.47 0.70 15.23
C GLY A 572 0.87 0.05 14.84
N VAL A 573 0.89 -1.26 14.54
CA VAL A 573 2.11 -1.95 14.07
C VAL A 573 2.58 -1.36 12.76
N ALA A 574 1.67 -1.11 11.81
CA ALA A 574 2.04 -0.53 10.52
C ALA A 574 2.64 0.88 10.65
N THR A 575 2.08 1.70 11.55
CA THR A 575 2.54 3.07 11.85
C THR A 575 3.99 3.11 12.33
N GLU A 576 4.43 2.11 13.11
CA GLU A 576 5.83 1.98 13.54
C GLU A 576 6.70 1.31 12.47
N LEU A 577 6.20 0.22 11.88
CA LEU A 577 6.94 -0.65 10.99
C LEU A 577 7.37 0.08 9.71
N ILE A 578 6.43 0.73 9.02
CA ILE A 578 6.66 1.24 7.67
C ILE A 578 7.72 2.36 7.64
N PRO A 579 7.64 3.42 8.46
CA PRO A 579 8.69 4.44 8.52
C PRO A 579 10.06 3.85 8.88
N ARG A 580 10.12 2.90 9.83
CA ARG A 580 11.39 2.23 10.20
C ARG A 580 11.99 1.48 9.02
N LEU A 581 11.19 0.71 8.28
CA LEU A 581 11.67 -0.06 7.13
C LEU A 581 12.20 0.87 6.03
N PHE A 582 11.50 1.96 5.71
CA PHE A 582 11.98 2.95 4.74
C PHE A 582 13.30 3.60 5.16
N LEU A 583 13.42 4.00 6.43
CA LEU A 583 14.60 4.73 6.93
C LEU A 583 15.84 3.84 7.06
N THR A 584 15.67 2.60 7.51
CA THR A 584 16.79 1.69 7.79
C THR A 584 17.14 0.78 6.63
N GLY A 585 16.26 0.65 5.64
CA GLY A 585 16.39 -0.35 4.59
C GLY A 585 16.34 -1.81 5.09
N SER A 586 15.92 -2.07 6.33
CA SER A 586 15.98 -3.42 6.91
C SER A 586 15.02 -4.43 6.25
N TRP A 587 14.18 -3.98 5.33
CA TRP A 587 13.37 -4.85 4.48
C TRP A 587 14.22 -5.61 3.43
N GLY A 588 15.41 -5.09 3.07
CA GLY A 588 16.33 -5.60 2.05
C GLY A 588 17.01 -6.93 2.39
N ASN A 589 16.22 -7.96 2.67
CA ASN A 589 16.69 -9.26 3.12
C ASN A 589 17.22 -10.09 1.94
N PRO A 590 18.46 -10.61 1.99
CA PRO A 590 18.99 -11.43 0.91
C PRO A 590 18.19 -12.72 0.71
N VAL A 591 18.26 -13.27 -0.50
CA VAL A 591 17.83 -14.63 -0.83
C VAL A 591 18.89 -15.60 -0.30
N PRO A 592 18.58 -16.42 0.72
CA PRO A 592 19.55 -17.33 1.32
C PRO A 592 19.79 -18.55 0.44
N GLU A 593 20.93 -19.22 0.62
CA GLU A 593 21.22 -20.48 -0.07
C GLU A 593 20.26 -21.62 0.30
N THR A 594 19.68 -21.54 1.49
CA THR A 594 18.67 -22.47 2.02
C THR A 594 17.27 -22.24 1.44
N ALA A 595 17.08 -21.22 0.59
CA ALA A 595 15.79 -20.93 -0.03
C ALA A 595 15.18 -22.18 -0.69
N SER A 596 13.92 -22.44 -0.38
CA SER A 596 13.24 -23.68 -0.78
C SER A 596 11.74 -23.45 -1.00
N GLU A 597 11.18 -24.15 -1.99
CA GLU A 597 9.72 -24.27 -2.18
C GLU A 597 9.11 -25.42 -1.35
N VAL A 598 9.96 -26.29 -0.77
CA VAL A 598 9.55 -27.43 0.05
C VAL A 598 9.65 -27.07 1.54
N LEU A 599 8.62 -27.46 2.30
CA LEU A 599 8.60 -27.31 3.76
C LEU A 599 9.72 -28.09 4.44
N SER A 600 10.41 -27.44 5.38
CA SER A 600 11.36 -28.09 6.27
C SER A 600 10.65 -29.09 7.21
N VAL A 601 11.43 -29.91 7.92
CA VAL A 601 10.89 -30.80 8.95
C VAL A 601 10.18 -29.99 10.04
N ASN A 602 10.75 -28.86 10.45
CA ASN A 602 10.15 -27.99 11.47
C ASN A 602 8.86 -27.34 10.97
N ASP A 603 8.78 -26.95 9.70
CA ASP A 603 7.54 -26.42 9.09
C ASP A 603 6.42 -27.45 9.09
N ARG A 604 6.74 -28.73 8.81
CA ARG A 604 5.74 -29.80 8.85
C ARG A 604 5.21 -30.03 10.26
N LEU A 605 6.09 -29.99 11.26
CA LEU A 605 5.69 -30.07 12.68
C LEU A 605 4.82 -28.86 13.08
N ARG A 606 5.20 -27.64 12.68
CA ARG A 606 4.40 -26.43 12.89
C ARG A 606 3.02 -26.56 12.24
N TYR A 607 2.96 -27.02 10.99
CA TYR A 607 1.70 -27.26 10.28
C TYR A 607 0.79 -28.20 11.05
N GLN A 608 1.29 -29.38 11.47
CA GLN A 608 0.49 -30.37 12.20
C GLN A 608 -0.06 -29.81 13.51
N VAL A 609 0.76 -29.11 14.30
CA VAL A 609 0.34 -28.49 15.56
C VAL A 609 -0.68 -27.36 15.32
N TYR A 610 -0.45 -26.50 14.33
CA TYR A 610 -1.36 -25.40 14.03
C TYR A 610 -2.69 -25.89 13.45
N HIS A 611 -2.65 -26.93 12.61
CA HIS A 611 -3.83 -27.58 12.07
C HIS A 611 -4.70 -28.15 13.20
N ALA A 612 -4.11 -28.87 14.16
CA ALA A 612 -4.82 -29.39 15.33
C ALA A 612 -5.51 -28.28 16.16
N ILE A 613 -4.86 -27.13 16.33
CA ILE A 613 -5.45 -25.98 17.03
C ILE A 613 -6.59 -25.38 16.22
N ILE A 614 -6.46 -25.26 14.89
CA ILE A 614 -7.51 -24.73 14.01
C ILE A 614 -8.75 -25.61 14.08
N VAL A 615 -8.59 -26.92 13.92
CA VAL A 615 -9.69 -27.89 13.92
C VAL A 615 -10.47 -27.88 15.24
N ARG A 616 -9.77 -27.73 16.38
CA ARG A 616 -10.40 -27.72 17.71
C ARG A 616 -10.81 -26.33 18.21
N GLY A 617 -10.33 -25.26 17.57
CA GLY A 617 -10.41 -23.87 18.04
C GLY A 617 -9.50 -23.57 19.24
N PHE A 618 -9.50 -24.44 20.26
CA PHE A 618 -8.63 -24.38 21.43
C PHE A 618 -8.18 -25.78 21.82
N ALA A 619 -6.90 -25.98 22.13
CA ALA A 619 -6.39 -27.30 22.50
C ALA A 619 -5.32 -27.26 23.61
N THR A 620 -5.33 -28.28 24.47
CA THR A 620 -4.24 -28.56 25.41
C THR A 620 -3.10 -29.29 24.70
N VAL A 621 -1.92 -29.33 25.31
CA VAL A 621 -0.76 -30.08 24.78
C VAL A 621 -1.12 -31.56 24.58
N ASP A 622 -1.75 -32.18 25.57
CA ASP A 622 -2.13 -33.60 25.50
C ASP A 622 -3.11 -33.87 24.36
N LYS A 623 -4.08 -32.98 24.13
CA LYS A 623 -5.05 -33.12 23.03
C LYS A 623 -4.42 -32.95 21.66
N ILE A 624 -3.46 -32.04 21.52
CA ILE A 624 -2.70 -31.89 20.28
C ILE A 624 -1.83 -33.13 20.05
N SER A 625 -1.16 -33.64 21.08
CA SER A 625 -0.36 -34.87 21.00
C SER A 625 -1.20 -36.07 20.58
N ASP A 626 -2.38 -36.24 21.17
CA ASP A 626 -3.34 -37.31 20.86
C ASP A 626 -3.80 -37.26 19.40
N CYS A 627 -4.27 -36.11 18.90
CA CYS A 627 -4.80 -36.02 17.53
C CYS A 627 -3.73 -36.02 16.43
N THR A 628 -2.52 -35.51 16.72
CA THR A 628 -1.43 -35.50 15.74
C THR A 628 -0.57 -36.76 15.78
N GLY A 629 -0.63 -37.54 16.87
CA GLY A 629 0.29 -38.65 17.14
C GLY A 629 1.73 -38.22 17.47
N LEU A 630 1.99 -36.91 17.59
CA LEU A 630 3.31 -36.39 17.94
C LEU A 630 3.60 -36.56 19.44
N PRO A 631 4.87 -36.80 19.84
CA PRO A 631 5.25 -36.81 21.25
C PRO A 631 4.93 -35.48 21.95
N VAL A 632 4.50 -35.55 23.21
CA VAL A 632 4.17 -34.38 24.05
C VAL A 632 5.33 -33.39 24.10
N GLU A 633 6.58 -33.87 24.14
CA GLU A 633 7.78 -33.04 24.15
C GLU A 633 7.93 -32.24 22.85
N THR A 634 7.65 -32.87 21.70
CA THR A 634 7.69 -32.22 20.38
C THR A 634 6.61 -31.15 20.27
N VAL A 635 5.37 -31.48 20.66
CA VAL A 635 4.25 -30.52 20.66
C VAL A 635 4.57 -29.33 21.57
N THR A 636 5.10 -29.60 22.77
CA THR A 636 5.49 -28.56 23.73
C THR A 636 6.57 -27.65 23.15
N ALA A 637 7.59 -28.20 22.49
CA ALA A 637 8.65 -27.42 21.86
C ALA A 637 8.08 -26.48 20.77
N VAL A 638 7.26 -27.02 19.87
CA VAL A 638 6.61 -26.24 18.79
C VAL A 638 5.72 -25.13 19.35
N LEU A 639 4.90 -25.42 20.38
CA LEU A 639 4.05 -24.42 21.02
C LEU A 639 4.87 -23.33 21.70
N ASN A 640 5.98 -23.67 22.37
CA ASN A 640 6.84 -22.68 23.01
C ASN A 640 7.47 -21.73 22.00
N GLU A 641 7.89 -22.23 20.84
CA GLU A 641 8.38 -21.39 19.73
C GLU A 641 7.25 -20.54 19.15
N ALA A 642 6.08 -21.13 18.93
CA ALA A 642 4.90 -20.41 18.42
C ALA A 642 4.40 -19.29 19.35
N ILE A 643 4.50 -19.48 20.67
CA ILE A 643 4.19 -18.43 21.66
C ILE A 643 5.22 -17.30 21.58
N LYS A 644 6.52 -17.62 21.47
CA LYS A 644 7.58 -16.61 21.30
C LYS A 644 7.40 -15.82 20.01
N ALA A 645 7.01 -16.48 18.93
CA ALA A 645 6.68 -15.87 17.64
C ALA A 645 5.30 -15.17 17.61
N LYS A 646 4.57 -15.14 18.73
CA LYS A 646 3.21 -14.58 18.84
C LYS A 646 2.16 -15.23 17.92
N HIS A 647 2.42 -16.42 17.39
CA HIS A 647 1.46 -17.21 16.62
C HIS A 647 0.41 -17.88 17.49
N VAL A 648 0.77 -18.22 18.74
CA VAL A 648 -0.12 -18.89 19.69
C VAL A 648 -0.32 -18.01 20.93
N LYS A 649 -1.57 -17.87 21.33
CA LYS A 649 -1.97 -17.35 22.64
C LYS A 649 -2.21 -18.51 23.59
N HIS A 650 -1.46 -18.54 24.70
CA HIS A 650 -1.59 -19.56 25.74
C HIS A 650 -2.41 -19.04 26.95
N ASN A 651 -3.42 -19.80 27.35
CA ASN A 651 -4.19 -19.56 28.57
C ASN A 651 -3.69 -20.47 29.70
N ALA A 652 -2.78 -19.94 30.53
CA ALA A 652 -2.16 -20.68 31.63
C ALA A 652 -3.15 -21.28 32.64
N LYS A 653 -4.33 -20.66 32.85
CA LYS A 653 -5.33 -21.16 33.82
C LYS A 653 -6.03 -22.43 33.32
N LYS A 654 -6.20 -22.56 32.01
CA LYS A 654 -6.92 -23.69 31.39
C LYS A 654 -6.00 -24.62 30.60
N GLY A 655 -4.72 -24.28 30.45
CA GLY A 655 -3.77 -25.01 29.60
C GLY A 655 -4.12 -24.97 28.10
N LEU A 656 -4.99 -24.05 27.68
CA LEU A 656 -5.51 -23.99 26.31
C LEU A 656 -4.67 -23.09 25.41
N ASN A 657 -4.48 -23.51 24.17
CA ASN A 657 -3.75 -22.79 23.13
C ASN A 657 -4.70 -22.46 21.97
N SER A 658 -4.60 -21.24 21.43
CA SER A 658 -5.31 -20.80 20.22
C SER A 658 -4.41 -19.98 19.32
N LEU A 659 -4.60 -20.04 18.01
CA LEU A 659 -3.85 -19.20 17.08
C LEU A 659 -4.30 -17.73 17.16
N THR A 660 -3.32 -16.82 17.06
CA THR A 660 -3.55 -15.38 16.82
C THR A 660 -3.85 -15.14 15.33
N GLY A 661 -4.19 -13.90 14.94
CA GLY A 661 -4.36 -13.54 13.52
C GLY A 661 -3.13 -13.87 12.68
N ILE A 662 -1.94 -13.44 13.12
CA ILE A 662 -0.66 -13.81 12.51
C ILE A 662 -0.47 -15.33 12.48
N GLY A 663 -0.77 -16.04 13.58
CA GLY A 663 -0.64 -17.50 13.63
C GLY A 663 -1.55 -18.23 12.63
N LYS A 664 -2.77 -17.73 12.41
CA LYS A 664 -3.67 -18.23 11.37
C LYS A 664 -3.13 -17.91 9.97
N GLY A 665 -2.52 -16.73 9.78
CA GLY A 665 -1.83 -16.37 8.54
C GLY A 665 -0.69 -17.33 8.22
N ALA A 666 0.22 -17.55 9.17
CA ALA A 666 1.32 -18.52 9.05
C ALA A 666 0.80 -19.95 8.78
N TYR A 667 -0.27 -20.36 9.46
CA TYR A 667 -0.93 -21.64 9.20
C TYR A 667 -1.42 -21.77 7.74
N LYS A 668 -2.06 -20.73 7.19
CA LYS A 668 -2.53 -20.76 5.78
C LYS A 668 -1.36 -20.94 4.81
N LEU A 669 -0.24 -20.25 5.03
CA LEU A 669 0.96 -20.40 4.20
C LEU A 669 1.58 -21.79 4.29
N LEU A 670 1.67 -22.36 5.50
CA LEU A 670 2.14 -23.73 5.71
C LEU A 670 1.22 -24.73 5.00
N ARG A 671 -0.10 -24.59 5.17
CA ARG A 671 -1.11 -25.47 4.55
C ARG A 671 -1.02 -25.48 3.03
N GLN A 672 -0.82 -24.32 2.39
CA GLN A 672 -0.69 -24.22 0.92
C GLN A 672 0.40 -25.15 0.35
N THR A 673 1.43 -25.48 1.13
CA THR A 673 2.52 -26.37 0.70
C THR A 673 2.40 -27.77 1.32
N ALA A 674 1.82 -27.89 2.51
CA ALA A 674 1.65 -29.18 3.19
C ALA A 674 0.57 -30.06 2.53
N VAL A 675 -0.45 -29.44 1.91
CA VAL A 675 -1.55 -30.13 1.22
C VAL A 675 -1.52 -29.75 -0.26
N ASP A 676 -0.92 -30.61 -1.08
CA ASP A 676 -0.90 -30.45 -2.53
C ASP A 676 -2.30 -30.65 -3.15
N GLU A 677 -2.43 -30.27 -4.42
CA GLU A 677 -3.71 -30.27 -5.12
C GLU A 677 -4.27 -31.69 -5.33
N ASP A 678 -3.41 -32.68 -5.55
CA ASP A 678 -3.81 -34.09 -5.71
C ASP A 678 -4.37 -34.65 -4.41
N THR A 679 -3.72 -34.36 -3.28
CA THR A 679 -4.20 -34.71 -1.94
C THR A 679 -5.53 -34.04 -1.65
N ARG A 680 -5.64 -32.73 -1.94
CA ARG A 680 -6.88 -31.97 -1.74
C ARG A 680 -8.03 -32.54 -2.57
N SER A 681 -7.79 -32.80 -3.85
CA SER A 681 -8.77 -33.40 -4.76
C SER A 681 -9.22 -34.78 -4.30
N SER A 682 -8.28 -35.59 -3.82
CA SER A 682 -8.58 -36.93 -3.29
C SER A 682 -9.44 -36.85 -2.02
N ILE A 683 -9.14 -35.94 -1.10
CA ILE A 683 -9.95 -35.70 0.11
C ILE A 683 -11.34 -35.16 -0.24
N ALA A 684 -11.45 -34.31 -1.27
CA ALA A 684 -12.73 -33.72 -1.69
C ALA A 684 -13.75 -34.81 -2.08
N VAL A 685 -13.32 -35.86 -2.77
CA VAL A 685 -14.18 -37.02 -3.10
C VAL A 685 -14.75 -37.70 -1.86
N HIS A 686 -13.95 -37.80 -0.79
CA HIS A 686 -14.40 -38.37 0.48
C HIS A 686 -15.30 -37.43 1.27
N TYR A 687 -15.02 -36.13 1.23
CA TYR A 687 -15.87 -35.10 1.83
C TYR A 687 -17.26 -35.05 1.18
N ASP A 688 -17.36 -35.14 -0.14
CA ASP A 688 -18.66 -35.22 -0.83
C ASP A 688 -19.48 -36.44 -0.37
N ARG A 689 -18.81 -37.59 -0.17
CA ARG A 689 -19.43 -38.81 0.38
C ARG A 689 -19.81 -38.65 1.86
N PHE A 690 -19.11 -37.81 2.61
CA PHE A 690 -19.37 -37.53 4.03
C PHE A 690 -20.63 -36.67 4.25
N LEU A 691 -21.02 -35.82 3.29
CA LEU A 691 -22.15 -34.88 3.46
C LEU A 691 -23.48 -35.56 3.79
N GLU A 692 -23.79 -36.70 3.18
CA GLU A 692 -25.06 -37.40 3.43
C GLU A 692 -25.12 -38.10 4.80
N PRO A 693 -24.11 -38.90 5.21
CA PRO A 693 -23.97 -39.33 6.61
C PRO A 693 -24.04 -38.18 7.62
N ASN A 694 -23.45 -37.02 7.32
CA ASN A 694 -23.47 -35.85 8.19
C ASN A 694 -24.88 -35.32 8.44
N ARG A 695 -25.71 -35.18 7.39
CA ARG A 695 -27.12 -34.76 7.54
C ARG A 695 -27.90 -35.74 8.40
N ARG A 696 -27.75 -37.03 8.15
CA ARG A 696 -28.44 -38.08 8.92
C ARG A 696 -27.98 -38.11 10.38
N PHE A 697 -26.69 -37.88 10.64
CA PHE A 697 -26.16 -37.80 11.99
C PHE A 697 -26.67 -36.57 12.75
N LYS A 698 -26.67 -35.38 12.13
CA LYS A 698 -27.24 -34.16 12.72
C LYS A 698 -28.72 -34.31 13.07
N GLN A 699 -29.50 -34.95 12.19
CA GLN A 699 -30.90 -35.26 12.50
C GLN A 699 -31.01 -36.24 13.67
N LEU A 700 -30.17 -37.28 13.69
CA LEU A 700 -30.15 -38.26 14.78
C LEU A 700 -29.84 -37.60 16.14
N THR A 701 -28.86 -36.71 16.21
CA THR A 701 -28.53 -36.02 17.46
C THR A 701 -29.60 -35.01 17.86
N THR A 702 -30.26 -34.35 16.91
CA THR A 702 -31.42 -33.50 17.15
C THR A 702 -32.58 -34.30 17.76
N ASP A 703 -32.94 -35.43 17.16
CA ASP A 703 -34.01 -36.31 17.65
C ASP A 703 -33.68 -36.83 19.05
N TRP A 704 -32.42 -37.25 19.27
CA TRP A 704 -31.93 -37.70 20.57
C TRP A 704 -32.07 -36.63 21.66
N GLN A 705 -31.66 -35.39 21.37
CA GLN A 705 -31.78 -34.25 22.30
C GLN A 705 -33.23 -33.88 22.60
N GLN A 706 -34.15 -34.13 21.66
CA GLN A 706 -35.60 -33.98 21.85
C GLN A 706 -36.26 -35.17 22.56
N GLY A 707 -35.47 -36.17 22.99
CA GLY A 707 -35.96 -37.37 23.66
C GLY A 707 -36.62 -38.40 22.73
N GLN A 708 -36.49 -38.23 21.41
CA GLN A 708 -37.00 -39.16 20.40
C GLN A 708 -35.95 -40.26 20.14
N THR A 709 -35.98 -41.30 20.98
CA THR A 709 -34.97 -42.37 20.96
C THR A 709 -35.38 -43.60 20.12
N GLN A 710 -36.56 -43.56 19.51
CA GLN A 710 -37.06 -44.65 18.68
C GLN A 710 -36.16 -44.80 17.45
N THR A 711 -35.66 -46.02 17.18
CA THR A 711 -34.74 -46.34 16.06
C THR A 711 -33.34 -45.71 16.13
N THR A 712 -32.95 -45.04 17.23
CA THR A 712 -31.62 -44.42 17.35
C THR A 712 -30.49 -45.41 17.10
N GLU A 713 -30.54 -46.60 17.69
CA GLU A 713 -29.47 -47.60 17.54
C GLU A 713 -29.27 -48.05 16.10
N SER A 714 -30.35 -48.33 15.35
CA SER A 714 -30.24 -48.77 13.95
C SER A 714 -29.78 -47.65 13.02
N ARG A 715 -30.27 -46.42 13.23
CA ARG A 715 -29.82 -45.24 12.48
C ARG A 715 -28.35 -44.92 12.78
N PHE A 716 -27.95 -45.00 14.05
CA PHE A 716 -26.56 -44.80 14.48
C PHE A 716 -25.63 -45.86 13.88
N ALA A 717 -26.02 -47.14 13.91
CA ALA A 717 -25.23 -48.21 13.31
C ALA A 717 -25.03 -48.02 11.80
N SER A 718 -26.06 -47.57 11.07
CA SER A 718 -25.95 -47.25 9.64
C SER A 718 -24.96 -46.11 9.39
N VAL A 719 -25.10 -44.99 10.12
CA VAL A 719 -24.20 -43.84 9.99
C VAL A 719 -22.76 -44.23 10.34
N HIS A 720 -22.58 -45.01 11.41
CA HIS A 720 -21.26 -45.48 11.85
C HIS A 720 -20.60 -46.38 10.81
N GLY A 721 -21.33 -47.34 10.22
CA GLY A 721 -20.77 -48.21 9.18
C GLY A 721 -20.31 -47.44 7.95
N GLU A 722 -21.05 -46.42 7.54
CA GLU A 722 -20.70 -45.58 6.39
C GLU A 722 -19.50 -44.68 6.67
N ILE A 723 -19.42 -44.06 7.85
CA ILE A 723 -18.28 -43.19 8.19
C ILE A 723 -16.97 -43.98 8.30
N THR A 724 -17.00 -45.21 8.82
CA THR A 724 -15.80 -46.05 8.88
C THR A 724 -15.23 -46.32 7.49
N VAL A 725 -16.08 -46.61 6.49
CA VAL A 725 -15.62 -46.81 5.09
C VAL A 725 -15.03 -45.54 4.49
N ILE A 726 -15.59 -44.36 4.83
CA ILE A 726 -15.05 -43.07 4.37
C ILE A 726 -13.69 -42.82 5.01
N LEU A 727 -13.56 -43.05 6.32
CA LEU A 727 -12.33 -42.88 7.09
C LEU A 727 -11.22 -43.86 6.68
N ASP A 728 -11.55 -45.09 6.32
CA ASP A 728 -10.58 -46.05 5.76
C ASP A 728 -9.92 -45.48 4.50
N GLY A 729 -10.71 -44.87 3.61
CA GLY A 729 -10.19 -44.21 2.41
C GLY A 729 -9.39 -42.94 2.71
N LEU A 730 -9.87 -42.10 3.64
CA LEU A 730 -9.15 -40.91 4.09
C LEU A 730 -7.80 -41.25 4.74
N THR A 731 -7.73 -42.33 5.53
CA THR A 731 -6.51 -42.78 6.23
C THR A 731 -5.42 -43.24 5.25
N VAL A 732 -5.81 -43.78 4.09
CA VAL A 732 -4.87 -44.14 3.01
C VAL A 732 -4.25 -42.89 2.39
N ILE A 733 -5.00 -41.78 2.31
CA ILE A 733 -4.52 -40.51 1.76
C ILE A 733 -3.65 -39.78 2.78
N ASP A 734 -4.14 -39.67 4.02
CA ASP A 734 -3.42 -39.03 5.13
C ASP A 734 -3.68 -39.81 6.43
N SER A 735 -2.60 -40.36 6.98
CA SER A 735 -2.63 -41.21 8.17
C SER A 735 -3.24 -40.55 9.41
N ARG A 736 -3.32 -39.21 9.48
CA ARG A 736 -3.91 -38.52 10.64
C ARG A 736 -5.40 -38.82 10.82
N PHE A 737 -6.11 -39.19 9.75
CA PHE A 737 -7.54 -39.53 9.84
C PHE A 737 -7.81 -40.82 10.64
N ASP A 738 -6.79 -41.65 10.87
CA ASP A 738 -6.86 -42.82 11.76
C ASP A 738 -7.23 -42.45 13.21
N TYR A 739 -6.91 -41.21 13.62
CA TYR A 739 -7.37 -40.63 14.88
C TYR A 739 -8.91 -40.74 15.01
N TYR A 740 -9.63 -40.27 14.01
CA TYR A 740 -11.10 -40.28 14.02
C TYR A 740 -11.66 -41.70 13.98
N THR A 741 -11.04 -42.61 13.23
CA THR A 741 -11.43 -44.04 13.19
C THR A 741 -11.40 -44.65 14.59
N LYS A 742 -10.31 -44.46 15.32
CA LYS A 742 -10.13 -45.00 16.68
C LYS A 742 -11.12 -44.39 17.67
N HIS A 743 -11.24 -43.06 17.68
CA HIS A 743 -12.04 -42.35 18.67
C HIS A 743 -13.54 -42.52 18.43
N LEU A 744 -14.02 -42.46 17.19
CA LEU A 744 -15.42 -42.73 16.86
C LEU A 744 -15.81 -44.17 17.18
N SER A 745 -14.94 -45.14 16.90
CA SER A 745 -15.20 -46.55 17.25
C SER A 745 -15.29 -46.74 18.76
N SER A 746 -14.36 -46.16 19.52
CA SER A 746 -14.41 -46.22 20.99
C SER A 746 -15.66 -45.56 21.57
N ALA A 747 -16.05 -44.38 21.08
CA ALA A 747 -17.25 -43.69 21.54
C ALA A 747 -18.53 -44.47 21.14
N ALA A 748 -18.55 -45.09 19.96
CA ALA A 748 -19.65 -45.94 19.53
C ALA A 748 -19.79 -47.19 20.41
N ASP A 749 -18.69 -47.83 20.80
CA ASP A 749 -18.70 -48.99 21.69
C ASP A 749 -19.15 -48.61 23.11
N SER A 750 -18.71 -47.47 23.64
CA SER A 750 -19.20 -46.93 24.91
C SER A 750 -20.71 -46.68 24.87
N PHE A 751 -21.21 -46.05 23.81
CA PHE A 751 -22.64 -45.83 23.62
C PHE A 751 -23.43 -47.15 23.55
N ARG A 752 -22.95 -48.13 22.78
CA ARG A 752 -23.56 -49.48 22.70
C ARG A 752 -23.54 -50.23 24.02
N SER A 753 -22.55 -49.95 24.88
CA SER A 753 -22.44 -50.55 26.21
C SER A 753 -23.35 -49.89 27.26
N GLY A 754 -24.09 -48.85 26.89
CA GLY A 754 -25.10 -48.19 27.73
C GLY A 754 -24.70 -46.82 28.27
N ASP A 755 -23.52 -46.30 27.92
CA ASP A 755 -23.14 -44.93 28.25
C ASP A 755 -23.81 -43.94 27.29
N THR A 756 -24.96 -43.40 27.70
CA THR A 756 -25.73 -42.45 26.89
C THR A 756 -25.01 -41.11 26.69
N ASP A 757 -24.09 -40.75 27.58
CA ASP A 757 -23.33 -39.51 27.47
C ASP A 757 -22.36 -39.57 26.27
N ALA A 758 -21.86 -40.77 25.93
CA ALA A 758 -20.92 -41.00 24.84
C ALA A 758 -21.47 -40.65 23.44
N LEU A 759 -22.79 -40.49 23.26
CA LEU A 759 -23.36 -40.12 21.96
C LEU A 759 -23.23 -38.63 21.66
N ALA A 760 -23.63 -37.76 22.59
CA ALA A 760 -23.87 -36.34 22.29
C ALA A 760 -23.62 -35.38 23.46
N LYS A 761 -23.01 -35.81 24.57
CA LYS A 761 -22.69 -34.90 25.68
C LYS A 761 -21.55 -33.96 25.28
N PRO A 762 -21.75 -32.63 25.34
CA PRO A 762 -20.73 -31.68 24.94
C PRO A 762 -19.48 -31.74 25.82
N LEU A 763 -18.31 -31.52 25.21
CA LEU A 763 -17.01 -31.39 25.89
C LEU A 763 -16.60 -32.65 26.68
N THR A 764 -17.01 -33.83 26.22
CA THR A 764 -16.68 -35.12 26.86
C THR A 764 -16.02 -36.12 25.91
N ASP A 765 -15.52 -35.63 24.76
CA ASP A 765 -15.07 -36.47 23.65
C ASP A 765 -16.17 -37.46 23.23
N SER A 766 -17.42 -36.99 23.25
CA SER A 766 -18.55 -37.78 22.76
C SER A 766 -18.42 -38.02 21.26
N TYR A 767 -19.16 -38.99 20.75
CA TYR A 767 -19.20 -39.29 19.32
C TYR A 767 -19.55 -38.04 18.50
N HIS A 768 -20.47 -37.19 18.99
CA HIS A 768 -20.79 -35.91 18.39
C HIS A 768 -19.60 -34.93 18.39
N ASP A 769 -18.87 -34.80 19.50
CA ASP A 769 -17.70 -33.90 19.57
C ASP A 769 -16.64 -34.30 18.53
N ILE A 770 -16.33 -35.60 18.43
CA ILE A 770 -15.34 -36.15 17.48
C ILE A 770 -15.85 -36.02 16.03
N TRP A 771 -17.15 -36.19 15.80
CA TRP A 771 -17.76 -36.02 14.48
C TRP A 771 -17.63 -34.57 13.99
N MET A 772 -17.89 -33.60 14.86
CA MET A 772 -17.73 -32.19 14.53
C MET A 772 -16.26 -31.84 14.28
N GLU A 773 -15.33 -32.42 15.04
CA GLU A 773 -13.89 -32.28 14.80
C GLU A 773 -13.47 -32.83 13.43
N LEU A 774 -13.95 -34.01 13.03
CA LEU A 774 -13.71 -34.57 11.69
C LEU A 774 -14.25 -33.65 10.59
N HIS A 775 -15.44 -33.08 10.77
CA HIS A 775 -16.01 -32.17 9.78
C HIS A 775 -15.16 -30.90 9.64
N GLU A 776 -14.71 -30.31 10.75
CA GLU A 776 -13.82 -29.15 10.72
C GLU A 776 -12.46 -29.46 10.11
N ASP A 777 -11.92 -30.65 10.34
CA ASP A 777 -10.68 -31.10 9.70
C ASP A 777 -10.83 -31.17 8.17
N LEU A 778 -11.89 -31.82 7.68
CA LEU A 778 -12.16 -31.89 6.24
C LEU A 778 -12.29 -30.50 5.63
N LEU A 779 -13.03 -29.58 6.27
CA LEU A 779 -13.16 -28.19 5.83
C LEU A 779 -11.82 -27.44 5.84
N ALA A 780 -11.06 -27.55 6.93
CA ALA A 780 -9.78 -26.89 7.10
C ALA A 780 -8.74 -27.37 6.07
N THR A 781 -8.79 -28.65 5.70
CA THR A 781 -7.91 -29.27 4.71
C THR A 781 -8.27 -28.87 3.29
N LEU A 782 -9.57 -28.85 2.98
CA LEU A 782 -10.10 -28.45 1.67
C LEU A 782 -10.09 -26.95 1.44
N SER A 783 -9.82 -26.16 2.49
CA SER A 783 -9.87 -24.70 2.43
C SER A 783 -11.27 -24.15 2.08
N THR A 784 -12.31 -24.87 2.47
CA THR A 784 -13.70 -24.49 2.21
C THR A 784 -14.37 -23.98 3.48
N THR A 785 -15.39 -23.14 3.31
CA THR A 785 -16.31 -22.73 4.38
C THR A 785 -17.57 -23.57 4.33
N ARG A 786 -18.30 -23.65 5.45
CA ARG A 786 -19.59 -24.35 5.50
C ARG A 786 -20.59 -23.70 4.55
N THR A 787 -21.33 -24.53 3.83
CA THR A 787 -22.40 -24.18 2.90
C THR A 787 -23.73 -24.78 3.38
N GLY A 788 -24.84 -24.47 2.70
CA GLY A 788 -26.13 -25.13 2.98
C GLY A 788 -26.11 -26.65 2.73
N ALA A 789 -25.15 -27.16 1.94
CA ALA A 789 -25.00 -28.59 1.71
C ALA A 789 -24.45 -29.33 2.94
N ASP A 790 -23.80 -28.62 3.86
CA ASP A 790 -23.26 -29.13 5.11
C ASP A 790 -24.33 -29.45 6.16
N GLY A 791 -25.60 -29.10 5.90
CA GLY A 791 -26.75 -29.38 6.78
C GLY A 791 -26.99 -28.29 7.82
#